data_AF-A0A0M2DPB4-F1
#
_entry.id   AF-A0A0M2DPB4-F1
#
_cell.length_a   1.000
_cell.length_b   1.000
_cell.length_c   1.000
_cell.angle_alpha   90.00
_cell.angle_beta   90.00
_cell.angle_gamma   90.00
#
_symmetry.space_group_name_H-M   'P 1'
#
loop_
_entity.id
_entity.type
_entity.pdbx_description
1 polymer ?
#
loop_
_entity_poly.entity_id
_entity_poly.type
_entity_poly.pdbx_seq_one_letter_code
_entity_poly.pdbx_strand_id
1 'polypeptide(L)'
;MKPFPLHYLPGGPHRVRALSGLIGVSLLASMLGTSASAQTATAVSAASEARAPVASADTGQPWSWADLQAWSAEQGPAVRLARLKEHVAGSNLKLVESDNGARLIAAAGLARAKEPVTDTLNRNYSRLSGQAGLRWSFLGAEEARRRNVQEARTEQLSSTAQTQLLQAQAVTELGRLYVRYLRSQQREQVARAYLSTRSQIEGRLQERVAGGHMLRSEGLDLQGYYEAAQNRVAKEKEVQRAALQQMGFLTGRRLRAQSVPALALPQTCMNPAMLQDALNTHPALESARYAMEGLREQARHTRYGGVTGGVQLSQSLSKDFGGSPGHATAVAVDVSIPLQWRSQKDAMAAKLQGQYDEAAEQYAQTQGKLQLEQQTVLEQYRLSQVELKSRAQRYAAATEGLRVAQLRAPSLGGDGMVQAIKADNGRYEAAVRYISAAEEEDLAAMDMLYYTRGCSLQVRSDDPLQAAVLQRTGAAASAVGADGLVAVAQQTRLSEEAGVAKPAAAAAAAAPAGTGWYAWKGWQWVQQPARIDQLPQGTQRLLVSFTEEQLQRLAADEQARQGLEQLAQRARQRGIRLELLLGEPTWVLPKGRGNMLALLQKVQSMPFGMVHLDLERSQLPEVQQKDWGRNVLDSLQEAVAQSRLPVSLTTHHRELREPGFLQALQKAGVKEVVPMIYSANAQSTVNAIKQLPPMPQGLDLAVAQSIEKELPSEESLFRIGRRQALVHWQGVAQALRTVPGFKGVVVQSWEDYMEAQP
;
A
#
# COMPACT_ATOMS: atom_id res chain seq x y z
N MET A 1 43.97 -1.55 13.71
CA MET A 1 42.95 -1.06 12.76
C MET A 1 42.20 -2.25 12.20
N LYS A 2 40.99 -2.49 12.71
CA LYS A 2 40.05 -3.52 12.29
C LYS A 2 38.72 -2.80 12.07
N PRO A 3 38.06 -2.90 10.90
CA PRO A 3 36.70 -2.41 10.76
C PRO A 3 35.69 -3.50 11.15
N PHE A 4 34.72 -3.08 11.96
CA PHE A 4 33.53 -3.82 12.36
C PHE A 4 32.60 -4.04 11.15
N PRO A 5 32.03 -5.25 10.95
CA PRO A 5 30.93 -5.45 10.01
C PRO A 5 29.58 -5.17 10.69
N LEU A 6 28.76 -4.36 10.03
CA LEU A 6 27.36 -4.11 10.36
C LEU A 6 26.53 -5.39 10.15
N HIS A 7 25.70 -5.69 11.14
CA HIS A 7 24.70 -6.75 11.10
C HIS A 7 23.64 -6.47 10.02
N TYR A 8 23.39 -7.47 9.17
CA TYR A 8 22.29 -7.51 8.20
C TYR A 8 21.23 -8.50 8.74
N LEU A 9 20.00 -8.04 8.93
CA LEU A 9 18.83 -8.86 9.26
C LEU A 9 18.05 -9.16 7.96
N PRO A 10 17.62 -10.41 7.70
CA PRO A 10 16.90 -10.79 6.48
C PRO A 10 15.39 -10.53 6.57
N GLY A 11 14.79 -10.28 5.40
CA GLY A 11 13.43 -9.79 5.19
C GLY A 11 12.33 -10.86 5.13
N GLY A 12 11.10 -10.38 5.32
CA GLY A 12 9.82 -11.04 5.05
C GLY A 12 8.85 -10.05 4.38
N PRO A 13 7.70 -10.50 3.85
CA PRO A 13 7.12 -9.98 2.61
C PRO A 13 6.23 -8.73 2.76
N HIS A 14 6.15 -8.01 1.64
CA HIS A 14 5.47 -6.74 1.44
C HIS A 14 3.97 -6.78 1.74
N ARG A 15 3.54 -5.95 2.71
CA ARG A 15 2.20 -5.39 2.79
C ARG A 15 2.27 -3.92 2.39
N VAL A 16 1.48 -3.54 1.38
CA VAL A 16 1.20 -2.14 1.08
C VAL A 16 0.39 -1.56 2.24
N ARG A 17 1.07 -0.86 3.15
CA ARG A 17 0.46 0.04 4.12
C ARG A 17 0.79 1.47 3.68
N ALA A 18 -0.27 2.28 3.61
CA ALA A 18 -0.21 3.72 3.49
C ALA A 18 0.83 4.29 4.47
N LEU A 19 1.81 5.02 3.94
CA LEU A 19 2.82 5.73 4.71
C LEU A 19 2.24 7.08 5.15
N SER A 20 1.65 7.08 6.35
CA SER A 20 1.56 8.27 7.17
C SER A 20 2.97 8.64 7.66
N GLY A 21 3.36 9.89 7.44
CA GLY A 21 4.70 10.39 7.74
C GLY A 21 5.06 10.35 9.22
N LEU A 22 6.28 9.90 9.49
CA LEU A 22 7.06 10.20 10.70
C LEU A 22 8.53 10.22 10.28
N ILE A 23 9.02 11.39 9.90
CA ILE A 23 10.45 11.65 9.71
C ILE A 23 11.07 11.70 11.11
N GLY A 24 11.73 10.61 11.49
CA GLY A 24 12.62 10.55 12.65
C GLY A 24 13.91 11.28 12.34
N VAL A 25 14.10 12.43 12.99
CA VAL A 25 15.37 13.14 13.05
C VAL A 25 16.34 12.30 13.90
N SER A 26 17.38 11.75 13.28
CA SER A 26 18.54 11.19 13.98
C SER A 26 19.68 12.19 13.87
N LEU A 27 19.90 12.97 14.92
CA LEU A 27 21.09 13.80 15.10
C LEU A 27 21.87 13.25 16.31
N LEU A 28 23.04 12.69 16.00
CA LEU A 28 24.07 12.30 16.95
C LEU A 28 24.67 13.56 17.58
N ALA A 29 24.57 13.67 18.90
CA ALA A 29 25.50 14.44 19.72
C ALA A 29 25.73 13.69 21.03
N SER A 30 26.94 13.17 21.19
CA SER A 30 27.44 12.62 22.44
C SER A 30 28.52 13.54 23.00
N MET A 31 28.46 13.71 24.34
CA MET A 31 29.50 14.09 25.30
C MET A 31 29.23 15.38 26.10
N LEU A 32 28.55 15.17 27.22
CA LEU A 32 28.95 15.48 28.61
C LEU A 32 29.29 16.95 28.97
N GLY A 33 28.72 17.56 30.02
CA GLY A 33 27.81 17.06 31.06
C GLY A 33 27.51 18.16 32.08
N THR A 34 26.53 17.93 32.96
CA THR A 34 26.53 18.23 34.41
C THR A 34 25.12 18.03 35.00
N SER A 35 25.04 17.06 35.90
CA SER A 35 24.29 16.96 37.16
C SER A 35 22.93 17.66 37.40
N ALA A 36 22.09 16.88 38.09
CA ALA A 36 20.98 17.24 39.00
C ALA A 36 19.65 17.63 38.32
N SER A 37 18.47 17.21 38.75
CA SER A 37 18.03 16.50 39.97
C SER A 37 16.65 15.90 39.70
N ALA A 38 16.40 14.74 40.32
CA ALA A 38 15.10 14.08 40.34
C ALA A 38 14.00 14.96 40.94
N GLN A 39 12.82 14.98 40.33
CA GLN A 39 11.57 15.24 41.02
C GLN A 39 10.44 14.43 40.38
N THR A 40 9.91 13.54 41.19
CA THR A 40 8.71 12.73 41.06
C THR A 40 7.47 13.59 40.75
N ALA A 41 6.71 13.22 39.72
CA ALA A 41 5.34 13.66 39.56
C ALA A 41 4.44 12.44 39.32
N THR A 42 3.69 12.15 40.37
CA THR A 42 2.64 11.17 40.57
C THR A 42 1.60 11.14 39.46
N ALA A 43 1.27 9.91 39.01
CA ALA A 43 0.05 9.60 38.28
C ALA A 43 -1.17 9.82 39.18
N VAL A 44 -2.16 10.58 38.69
CA VAL A 44 -3.51 10.61 39.27
C VAL A 44 -4.42 9.84 38.33
N SER A 45 -4.73 8.62 38.76
CA SER A 45 -5.89 7.84 38.36
C SER A 45 -7.14 8.51 38.93
N ALA A 46 -8.12 8.81 38.08
CA ALA A 46 -9.50 8.98 38.49
C ALA A 46 -10.38 8.32 37.43
N ALA A 47 -10.66 7.03 37.64
CA ALA A 47 -11.78 6.35 37.04
C ALA A 47 -13.07 6.88 37.68
N SER A 48 -14.01 7.34 36.85
CA SER A 48 -15.42 7.42 37.23
C SER A 48 -16.20 6.48 36.32
N GLU A 49 -16.65 5.36 36.89
CA GLU A 49 -17.69 4.54 36.32
C GLU A 49 -18.98 5.36 36.19
N ALA A 50 -19.47 5.52 34.96
CA ALA A 50 -20.85 5.93 34.72
C ALA A 50 -21.47 4.92 33.74
N ARG A 51 -22.42 4.13 34.24
CA ARG A 51 -23.32 3.31 33.41
C ARG A 51 -24.06 4.22 32.43
N ALA A 52 -24.16 3.73 31.20
CA ALA A 52 -24.65 4.41 30.01
C ALA A 52 -26.07 4.99 30.12
N PRO A 53 -26.38 6.06 29.37
CA PRO A 53 -27.72 6.28 28.87
C PRO A 53 -27.89 5.69 27.46
N VAL A 54 -29.06 5.11 27.29
CA VAL A 54 -29.73 4.79 26.03
C VAL A 54 -29.73 6.00 25.08
N ALA A 55 -29.71 5.71 23.78
CA ALA A 55 -29.74 6.63 22.64
C ALA A 55 -30.44 7.99 22.89
N SER A 56 -29.71 9.10 22.72
CA SER A 56 -30.29 10.42 22.53
C SER A 56 -29.43 11.30 21.61
N ALA A 57 -30.03 11.70 20.49
CA ALA A 57 -29.73 12.85 19.63
C ALA A 57 -28.30 13.03 19.06
N ASP A 58 -28.28 13.26 17.76
CA ASP A 58 -27.17 13.59 16.88
C ASP A 58 -26.55 14.97 17.25
N THR A 59 -25.76 15.05 18.32
CA THR A 59 -25.18 16.30 18.88
C THR A 59 -23.95 16.82 18.12
N GLY A 60 -23.76 16.43 16.86
CA GLY A 60 -22.67 16.93 16.02
C GLY A 60 -23.00 18.26 15.37
N GLN A 61 -21.98 19.05 15.01
CA GLN A 61 -22.18 20.25 14.20
C GLN A 61 -22.55 19.82 12.77
N PRO A 62 -23.55 20.44 12.09
CA PRO A 62 -23.77 20.23 10.65
C PRO A 62 -22.58 20.75 9.85
N TRP A 63 -22.35 20.19 8.66
CA TRP A 63 -21.15 20.49 7.87
C TRP A 63 -21.42 20.41 6.37
N SER A 64 -20.68 21.18 5.60
CA SER A 64 -20.55 21.06 4.15
C SER A 64 -19.14 20.58 3.78
N TRP A 65 -18.95 20.17 2.52
CA TRP A 65 -17.60 19.85 2.02
C TRP A 65 -16.64 21.04 2.19
N ALA A 66 -17.10 22.26 1.93
CA ALA A 66 -16.29 23.47 2.10
C ALA A 66 -15.88 23.70 3.57
N ASP A 67 -16.80 23.46 4.52
CA ASP A 67 -16.49 23.55 5.95
C ASP A 67 -15.42 22.54 6.34
N LEU A 68 -15.57 21.28 5.91
CA LEU A 68 -14.62 20.22 6.20
C LEU A 68 -13.22 20.56 5.66
N GLN A 69 -13.12 21.04 4.41
CA GLN A 69 -11.84 21.45 3.81
C GLN A 69 -11.18 22.55 4.63
N ALA A 70 -11.92 23.61 4.98
CA ALA A 70 -11.40 24.72 5.76
C ALA A 70 -10.92 24.25 7.14
N TRP A 71 -11.73 23.47 7.85
CA TRP A 71 -11.37 22.97 9.18
C TRP A 71 -10.18 22.02 9.14
N SER A 72 -10.07 21.13 8.15
CA SER A 72 -8.93 20.22 8.02
C SER A 72 -7.63 20.96 7.70
N ALA A 73 -7.69 21.92 6.78
CA ALA A 73 -6.55 22.77 6.41
C ALA A 73 -6.10 23.73 7.54
N GLU A 74 -6.91 23.92 8.58
CA GLU A 74 -6.60 24.79 9.71
C GLU A 74 -6.25 24.02 10.99
N GLN A 75 -7.06 23.02 11.33
CA GLN A 75 -7.09 22.34 12.62
C GLN A 75 -6.56 20.89 12.56
N GLY A 76 -6.23 20.40 11.37
CA GLY A 76 -5.60 19.08 11.18
C GLY A 76 -4.38 18.91 12.09
N PRO A 77 -4.25 17.80 12.84
CA PRO A 77 -3.16 17.65 13.81
C PRO A 77 -1.75 17.86 13.24
N ALA A 78 -1.48 17.30 12.06
CA ALA A 78 -0.21 17.49 11.35
C ALA A 78 -0.02 18.95 10.88
N VAL A 79 -1.10 19.60 10.43
CA VAL A 79 -1.07 21.00 9.99
C VAL A 79 -0.80 21.95 11.15
N ARG A 80 -1.43 21.74 12.31
CA ARG A 80 -1.16 22.54 13.52
C ARG A 80 0.30 22.43 13.94
N LEU A 81 0.87 21.23 13.93
CA LEU A 81 2.29 21.02 14.23
C LEU A 81 3.19 21.74 13.20
N ALA A 82 2.85 21.68 11.92
CA ALA A 82 3.59 22.38 10.86
C ALA A 82 3.57 23.90 11.04
N ARG A 83 2.40 24.48 11.34
CA ARG A 83 2.26 25.91 11.64
C ARG A 83 3.07 26.34 12.86
N LEU A 84 3.16 25.49 13.89
CA LEU A 84 4.03 25.76 15.04
C LEU A 84 5.51 25.75 14.63
N LYS A 85 5.94 24.80 13.80
CA LYS A 85 7.31 24.77 13.26
C LYS A 85 7.61 26.00 12.40
N GLU A 86 6.68 26.40 11.55
CA GLU A 86 6.79 27.61 10.74
C GLU A 86 6.90 28.87 11.60
N HIS A 87 6.09 28.95 12.67
CA HIS A 87 6.18 30.04 13.63
C HIS A 87 7.53 30.08 14.36
N VAL A 88 8.06 28.91 14.75
CA VAL A 88 9.40 28.79 15.35
C VAL A 88 10.47 29.22 14.35
N ALA A 89 10.42 28.77 13.10
CA ALA A 89 11.37 29.16 12.06
C ALA A 89 11.32 30.66 11.77
N GLY A 90 10.13 31.25 11.68
CA GLY A 90 9.96 32.70 11.52
C GLY A 90 10.44 33.51 12.73
N SER A 91 10.28 32.98 13.95
CA SER A 91 10.82 33.61 15.17
C SER A 91 12.35 33.51 15.23
N ASN A 92 12.92 32.39 14.78
CA ASN A 92 14.36 32.22 14.67
C ASN A 92 14.96 33.18 13.63
N LEU A 93 14.31 33.36 12.48
CA LEU A 93 14.73 34.37 11.49
C LEU A 93 14.77 35.76 12.11
N LYS A 94 13.71 36.19 12.81
CA LYS A 94 13.69 37.49 13.51
C LYS A 94 14.77 37.62 14.56
N LEU A 95 15.05 36.54 15.31
CA LEU A 95 16.13 36.50 16.31
C LEU A 95 17.50 36.73 15.67
N VAL A 96 17.80 36.00 14.58
CA VAL A 96 19.08 36.10 13.86
C VAL A 96 19.20 37.46 13.13
N GLU A 97 18.11 37.98 12.57
CA GLU A 97 18.06 39.33 11.99
C GLU A 97 18.28 40.42 13.04
N SER A 98 17.81 40.23 14.28
CA SER A 98 18.01 41.18 15.38
C SER A 98 19.43 41.16 15.94
N ASP A 99 20.18 40.07 15.77
CA ASP A 99 21.61 39.98 16.10
C ASP A 99 22.50 40.70 15.05
N ASN A 100 21.88 41.30 14.02
CA ASN A 100 22.55 42.13 13.03
C ASN A 100 22.74 43.57 13.55
N GLY A 101 23.91 43.86 14.12
CA GLY A 101 24.23 45.21 14.55
C GLY A 101 25.43 45.32 15.50
N ALA A 102 25.49 46.46 16.18
CA ALA A 102 26.40 46.70 17.29
C ALA A 102 25.97 45.85 18.49
N ARG A 103 26.91 45.16 19.14
CA ARG A 103 26.63 44.41 20.37
C ARG A 103 27.08 45.20 21.59
N LEU A 104 26.21 45.32 22.59
CA LEU A 104 26.59 45.81 23.90
C LEU A 104 27.35 44.71 24.64
N ILE A 105 28.52 45.05 25.15
CA ILE A 105 29.32 44.20 26.02
C ILE A 105 29.41 44.88 27.38
N ALA A 106 29.27 44.10 28.44
CA ALA A 106 29.49 44.56 29.80
C ALA A 106 30.23 43.46 30.58
N ALA A 107 31.20 43.84 31.40
CA ALA A 107 31.84 42.91 32.31
C ALA A 107 32.15 43.59 33.63
N ALA A 108 32.09 42.83 34.72
CA ALA A 108 32.53 43.25 36.04
C ALA A 108 33.50 42.19 36.57
N GLY A 109 34.56 42.62 37.24
CA GLY A 109 35.62 41.74 37.73
C GLY A 109 36.07 42.13 39.13
N LEU A 110 36.39 41.13 39.94
CA LEU A 110 37.08 41.30 41.21
C LEU A 110 38.37 40.47 41.14
N ALA A 111 39.51 41.13 41.29
CA ALA A 111 40.81 40.48 41.23
C ALA A 111 41.63 40.79 42.48
N ARG A 112 42.52 39.87 42.87
CA ARG A 112 43.58 40.12 43.86
C ARG A 112 44.91 39.95 43.15
N ALA A 113 45.67 41.03 43.04
CA ALA A 113 46.91 41.09 42.31
C ALA A 113 48.10 41.29 43.26
N LYS A 114 49.22 40.65 42.92
CA LYS A 114 50.55 40.92 43.47
C LYS A 114 51.42 41.37 42.31
N GLU A 115 51.70 42.66 42.26
CA GLU A 115 52.37 43.31 41.14
C GLU A 115 53.76 43.81 41.57
N PRO A 116 54.84 43.40 40.89
CA PRO A 116 56.15 43.99 41.13
C PRO A 116 56.16 45.43 40.63
N VAL A 117 56.40 46.38 41.53
CA VAL A 117 56.55 47.81 41.23
C VAL A 117 57.99 48.12 40.82
N THR A 118 58.95 47.44 41.46
CA THR A 118 60.37 47.40 41.09
C THR A 118 60.86 45.95 41.18
N ASP A 119 62.14 45.72 40.86
CA ASP A 119 62.85 44.46 41.07
C ASP A 119 62.86 43.99 42.54
N THR A 120 62.57 44.88 43.49
CA THR A 120 62.63 44.64 44.94
C THR A 120 61.32 44.95 45.69
N LEU A 121 60.38 45.70 45.10
CA LEU A 121 59.13 46.12 45.73
C LEU A 121 57.91 45.47 45.06
N ASN A 122 57.08 44.80 45.85
CA ASN A 122 55.80 44.24 45.39
C ASN A 122 54.61 44.96 46.02
N ARG A 123 53.59 45.27 45.21
CA ARG A 123 52.30 45.82 45.63
C ARG A 123 51.24 44.73 45.61
N ASN A 124 50.65 44.48 46.77
CA ASN A 124 49.48 43.60 46.91
C ASN A 124 48.22 44.46 46.98
N TYR A 125 47.25 44.23 46.10
CA TYR A 125 45.99 44.93 46.14
C TYR A 125 44.85 44.07 45.62
N SER A 126 43.64 44.42 46.01
CA SER A 126 42.43 43.91 45.39
C SER A 126 41.85 45.00 44.50
N ARG A 127 41.33 44.64 43.33
CA ARG A 127 40.76 45.55 42.34
C ARG A 127 39.35 45.12 41.99
N LEU A 128 38.40 46.04 42.11
CA LEU A 128 37.10 45.95 41.49
C LEU A 128 37.17 46.66 40.13
N SER A 129 36.71 46.03 39.06
CA SER A 129 36.61 46.63 37.73
C SER A 129 35.23 46.43 37.12
N GLY A 130 34.80 47.40 36.32
CA GLY A 130 33.63 47.34 35.48
C GLY A 130 33.97 47.88 34.10
N GLN A 131 33.44 47.29 33.04
CA GLN A 131 33.57 47.77 31.68
C GLN A 131 32.24 47.65 30.96
N ALA A 132 31.93 48.63 30.11
CA ALA A 132 30.82 48.60 29.18
C ALA A 132 31.28 49.11 27.82
N GLY A 133 30.75 48.57 26.72
CA GLY A 133 31.18 48.96 25.39
C GLY A 133 30.30 48.44 24.27
N LEU A 134 30.57 48.89 23.05
CA LEU A 134 29.92 48.44 21.82
C LEU A 134 30.94 47.74 20.92
N ARG A 135 30.53 46.62 20.31
CA ARG A 135 31.34 45.86 19.35
C ARG A 135 30.63 45.75 17.99
N TRP A 136 31.35 46.10 16.92
CA TRP A 136 30.92 45.92 15.53
C TRP A 136 31.82 44.91 14.83
N SER A 137 31.24 43.88 14.20
CA SER A 137 32.00 42.86 13.46
C SER A 137 32.15 43.22 11.98
N PHE A 138 33.26 42.83 11.36
CA PHE A 138 33.54 42.99 9.92
C PHE A 138 34.28 41.74 9.35
N LEU A 139 34.58 41.72 8.05
CA LEU A 139 35.18 40.57 7.33
C LEU A 139 34.33 39.27 7.46
N GLY A 140 34.96 38.13 7.74
CA GLY A 140 34.29 36.83 7.80
C GLY A 140 33.31 36.69 8.96
N ALA A 141 33.43 37.52 10.01
CA ALA A 141 32.43 37.59 11.07
C ALA A 141 31.11 38.21 10.55
N GLU A 142 31.19 39.22 9.67
CA GLU A 142 30.03 39.79 9.00
C GLU A 142 29.45 38.82 7.95
N GLU A 143 30.29 38.17 7.15
CA GLU A 143 29.83 37.15 6.20
C GLU A 143 29.14 35.96 6.90
N ALA A 144 29.67 35.52 8.04
CA ALA A 144 29.04 34.47 8.86
C ALA A 144 27.65 34.87 9.33
N ARG A 145 27.46 36.12 9.78
CA ARG A 145 26.14 36.64 10.14
C ARG A 145 25.18 36.62 8.96
N ARG A 146 25.62 37.09 7.78
CA ARG A 146 24.79 37.06 6.57
C ARG A 146 24.39 35.65 6.15
N ARG A 147 25.32 34.68 6.24
CA ARG A 147 25.00 33.26 6.00
C ARG A 147 23.98 32.72 7.00
N ASN A 148 24.10 33.04 8.28
CA ASN A 148 23.14 32.61 9.31
C ASN A 148 21.73 33.19 9.04
N VAL A 149 21.64 34.47 8.64
CA VAL A 149 20.36 35.09 8.24
C VAL A 149 19.78 34.36 7.02
N GLN A 150 20.62 34.06 6.02
CA GLN A 150 20.18 33.34 4.82
C GLN A 150 19.72 31.91 5.14
N GLU A 151 20.43 31.20 6.01
CA GLU A 151 20.06 29.87 6.49
C GLU A 151 18.70 29.89 7.22
N ALA A 152 18.51 30.82 8.17
CA ALA A 152 17.25 30.97 8.89
C ALA A 152 16.10 31.37 7.96
N ARG A 153 16.36 32.16 6.92
CA ARG A 153 15.37 32.55 5.91
C ARG A 153 14.97 31.36 5.03
N THR A 154 15.94 30.57 4.58
CA THR A 154 15.67 29.34 3.83
C THR A 154 14.85 28.36 4.67
N GLU A 155 15.16 28.19 5.96
CA GLU A 155 14.39 27.34 6.86
C GLU A 155 12.94 27.82 7.03
N GLN A 156 12.73 29.13 7.14
CA GLN A 156 11.37 29.71 7.21
C GLN A 156 10.58 29.48 5.93
N LEU A 157 11.19 29.65 4.75
CA LEU A 157 10.56 29.40 3.46
C LEU A 157 10.23 27.91 3.26
N SER A 158 11.18 27.02 3.56
CA SER A 158 10.99 25.57 3.53
C SER A 158 9.88 25.13 4.48
N SER A 159 9.84 25.66 5.71
CA SER A 159 8.77 25.35 6.65
C SER A 159 7.40 25.84 6.18
N THR A 160 7.34 26.98 5.48
CA THR A 160 6.09 27.50 4.89
C THR A 160 5.59 26.56 3.80
N ALA A 161 6.49 26.12 2.90
CA ALA A 161 6.16 25.15 1.86
C ALA A 161 5.72 23.80 2.47
N GLN A 162 6.38 23.35 3.54
CA GLN A 162 5.99 22.13 4.26
C GLN A 162 4.61 22.24 4.92
N THR A 163 4.24 23.41 5.47
CA THR A 163 2.88 23.66 5.97
C THR A 163 1.86 23.52 4.85
N GLN A 164 2.10 24.13 3.68
CA GLN A 164 1.22 24.04 2.52
C GLN A 164 1.07 22.60 2.01
N LEU A 165 2.17 21.83 2.00
CA LEU A 165 2.16 20.41 1.67
C LEU A 165 1.22 19.62 2.59
N LEU A 166 1.37 19.82 3.90
CA LEU A 166 0.57 19.11 4.91
C LEU A 166 -0.90 19.53 4.88
N GLN A 167 -1.20 20.77 4.50
CA GLN A 167 -2.57 21.22 4.25
C GLN A 167 -3.20 20.47 3.09
N ALA A 168 -2.49 20.35 1.96
CA ALA A 168 -2.98 19.59 0.81
C ALA A 168 -3.22 18.12 1.17
N GLN A 169 -2.28 17.47 1.87
CA GLN A 169 -2.42 16.08 2.32
C GLN A 169 -3.61 15.89 3.26
N ALA A 170 -3.82 16.81 4.21
CA ALA A 170 -4.94 16.75 5.15
C ALA A 170 -6.31 16.87 4.44
N VAL A 171 -6.40 17.71 3.40
CA VAL A 171 -7.61 17.84 2.58
C VAL A 171 -7.84 16.61 1.71
N THR A 172 -6.80 16.04 1.10
CA THR A 172 -6.91 14.81 0.31
C THR A 172 -7.35 13.62 1.17
N GLU A 173 -6.75 13.43 2.34
CA GLU A 173 -7.13 12.34 3.25
C GLU A 173 -8.59 12.50 3.74
N LEU A 174 -8.98 13.72 4.10
CA LEU A 174 -10.37 14.03 4.44
C LEU A 174 -11.33 13.70 3.29
N GLY A 175 -10.94 14.01 2.05
CA GLY A 175 -11.70 13.66 0.84
C GLY A 175 -11.88 12.15 0.68
N ARG A 176 -10.83 11.35 0.89
CA ARG A 176 -10.92 9.87 0.85
C ARG A 176 -11.94 9.34 1.86
N LEU A 177 -11.95 9.89 3.07
CA LEU A 177 -12.89 9.50 4.13
C LEU A 177 -14.33 9.92 3.80
N TYR A 178 -14.51 11.12 3.23
CA TYR A 178 -15.79 11.60 2.75
C TYR A 178 -16.37 10.65 1.68
N VAL A 179 -15.55 10.25 0.70
CA VAL A 179 -15.95 9.32 -0.37
C VAL A 179 -16.36 7.97 0.21
N ARG A 180 -15.58 7.40 1.14
CA ARG A 180 -15.92 6.16 1.84
C ARG A 180 -17.24 6.27 2.61
N TYR A 181 -17.46 7.40 3.29
CA TYR A 181 -18.71 7.67 3.99
C TYR A 181 -19.90 7.72 3.02
N LEU A 182 -19.80 8.48 1.93
CA LEU A 182 -20.82 8.55 0.88
C LEU A 182 -21.15 7.17 0.28
N ARG A 183 -20.13 6.43 -0.17
CA ARG A 183 -20.32 5.17 -0.91
C ARG A 183 -20.81 4.04 0.00
N SER A 184 -20.45 4.08 1.28
CA SER A 184 -21.02 3.19 2.30
C SER A 184 -22.50 3.48 2.59
N GLN A 185 -22.94 4.75 2.58
CA GLN A 185 -24.37 5.09 2.67
C GLN A 185 -25.16 4.51 1.49
N GLN A 186 -24.63 4.65 0.27
CA GLN A 186 -25.27 4.12 -0.93
C GLN A 186 -25.36 2.59 -0.89
N ARG A 187 -24.30 1.88 -0.49
CA ARG A 187 -24.33 0.40 -0.34
C ARG A 187 -25.30 -0.05 0.75
N GLU A 188 -25.38 0.66 1.87
CA GLU A 188 -26.36 0.38 2.91
C GLU A 188 -27.78 0.52 2.35
N GLN A 189 -28.08 1.60 1.64
CA GLN A 189 -29.39 1.86 1.07
C GLN A 189 -29.82 0.77 0.09
N VAL A 190 -28.91 0.32 -0.78
CA VAL A 190 -29.16 -0.79 -1.72
C VAL A 190 -29.40 -2.11 -1.00
N ALA A 191 -28.60 -2.41 0.03
CA ALA A 191 -28.80 -3.62 0.83
C ALA A 191 -30.15 -3.59 1.57
N ARG A 192 -30.55 -2.44 2.13
CA ARG A 192 -31.87 -2.27 2.76
C ARG A 192 -33.01 -2.45 1.77
N ALA A 193 -32.87 -1.92 0.55
CA ALA A 193 -33.89 -2.09 -0.48
C ALA A 193 -34.04 -3.56 -0.90
N TYR A 194 -32.93 -4.29 -1.07
CA TYR A 194 -32.97 -5.72 -1.35
C TYR A 194 -33.59 -6.53 -0.20
N LEU A 195 -33.30 -6.17 1.06
CA LEU A 195 -33.87 -6.81 2.24
C LEU A 195 -35.38 -6.57 2.42
N SER A 196 -35.97 -5.58 1.74
CA SER A 196 -37.41 -5.28 1.85
C SER A 196 -38.30 -6.41 1.31
N THR A 197 -37.79 -7.23 0.40
CA THR A 197 -38.52 -8.38 -0.19
C THR A 197 -38.39 -9.66 0.64
N ARG A 198 -37.53 -9.66 1.68
CA ARG A 198 -37.14 -10.85 2.45
C ARG A 198 -38.33 -11.60 3.04
N SER A 199 -39.21 -10.92 3.77
CA SER A 199 -40.32 -11.56 4.49
C SER A 199 -41.28 -12.30 3.56
N GLN A 200 -41.60 -11.70 2.42
CA GLN A 200 -42.47 -12.30 1.41
C GLN A 200 -41.83 -13.54 0.77
N ILE A 201 -40.54 -13.47 0.45
CA ILE A 201 -39.81 -14.56 -0.20
C ILE A 201 -39.56 -15.72 0.78
N GLU A 202 -39.15 -15.42 2.02
CA GLU A 202 -38.92 -16.44 3.06
C GLU A 202 -40.20 -17.24 3.36
N GLY A 203 -41.36 -16.58 3.46
CA GLY A 203 -42.65 -17.26 3.64
C GLY A 203 -42.95 -18.25 2.52
N ARG A 204 -42.79 -17.82 1.25
CA ARG A 204 -42.99 -18.69 0.09
C ARG A 204 -41.98 -19.83 0.01
N LEU A 205 -40.72 -19.61 0.40
CA LEU A 205 -39.70 -20.66 0.45
C LEU A 205 -40.04 -21.70 1.52
N GLN A 206 -40.50 -21.27 2.70
CA GLN A 206 -40.93 -22.16 3.78
C GLN A 206 -42.12 -23.02 3.37
N GLU A 207 -43.14 -22.44 2.74
CA GLU A 207 -44.30 -23.16 2.21
C GLU A 207 -43.89 -24.24 1.20
N ARG A 208 -42.98 -23.92 0.26
CA ARG A 208 -42.50 -24.86 -0.75
C ARG A 208 -41.67 -25.99 -0.17
N VAL A 209 -40.83 -25.72 0.83
CA VAL A 209 -40.07 -26.76 1.55
C VAL A 209 -41.02 -27.66 2.35
N ALA A 210 -42.01 -27.08 3.04
CA ALA A 210 -42.99 -27.84 3.80
C ALA A 210 -43.89 -28.72 2.90
N GLY A 211 -44.25 -28.22 1.71
CA GLY A 211 -45.03 -28.94 0.71
C GLY A 211 -44.23 -29.95 -0.13
N GLY A 212 -42.93 -30.13 0.12
CA GLY A 212 -42.08 -31.06 -0.64
C GLY A 212 -41.76 -30.63 -2.08
N HIS A 213 -42.04 -29.37 -2.44
CA HIS A 213 -41.78 -28.79 -3.77
C HIS A 213 -40.39 -28.16 -3.92
N MET A 214 -39.56 -28.24 -2.88
CA MET A 214 -38.19 -27.72 -2.83
C MET A 214 -37.40 -28.48 -1.75
N LEU A 215 -36.11 -28.75 -2.01
CA LEU A 215 -35.24 -29.34 -1.00
C LEU A 215 -34.92 -28.32 0.10
N ARG A 216 -34.86 -28.77 1.36
CA ARG A 216 -34.47 -27.89 2.49
C ARG A 216 -33.12 -27.21 2.28
N SER A 217 -32.15 -27.91 1.67
CA SER A 217 -30.84 -27.34 1.34
C SER A 217 -30.92 -26.18 0.35
N GLU A 218 -31.82 -26.26 -0.64
CA GLU A 218 -32.02 -25.20 -1.63
C GLU A 218 -32.73 -24.00 -0.99
N GLY A 219 -33.72 -24.23 -0.13
CA GLY A 219 -34.37 -23.16 0.64
C GLY A 219 -33.38 -22.40 1.52
N LEU A 220 -32.47 -23.10 2.20
CA LEU A 220 -31.42 -22.48 3.04
C LEU A 220 -30.39 -21.70 2.21
N ASP A 221 -29.99 -22.19 1.03
CA ASP A 221 -29.07 -21.47 0.13
C ASP A 221 -29.65 -20.12 -0.32
N LEU A 222 -30.94 -20.11 -0.70
CA LEU A 222 -31.65 -18.88 -1.09
C LEU A 222 -31.85 -17.91 0.08
N GLN A 223 -32.10 -18.42 1.29
CA GLN A 223 -32.15 -17.61 2.53
C GLN A 223 -30.79 -16.97 2.84
N GLY A 224 -29.69 -17.68 2.58
CA GLY A 224 -28.33 -17.20 2.78
C GLY A 224 -28.01 -15.89 2.05
N TYR A 225 -28.63 -15.62 0.89
CA TYR A 225 -28.47 -14.34 0.19
C TYR A 225 -28.96 -13.14 1.02
N TYR A 226 -30.08 -13.29 1.74
CA TYR A 226 -30.62 -12.23 2.58
C TYR A 226 -29.81 -12.06 3.87
N GLU A 227 -29.26 -13.15 4.43
CA GLU A 227 -28.33 -13.06 5.56
C GLU A 227 -27.05 -12.30 5.19
N ALA A 228 -26.49 -12.55 4.01
CA ALA A 228 -25.33 -11.81 3.50
C ALA A 228 -25.63 -10.30 3.35
N ALA A 229 -26.81 -9.95 2.82
CA ALA A 229 -27.24 -8.56 2.70
C ALA A 229 -27.45 -7.88 4.07
N GLN A 230 -28.01 -8.60 5.06
CA GLN A 230 -28.18 -8.10 6.42
C GLN A 230 -26.82 -7.83 7.09
N ASN A 231 -25.86 -8.74 6.93
CA ASN A 231 -24.49 -8.56 7.42
C ASN A 231 -23.81 -7.36 6.76
N ARG A 232 -24.08 -7.10 5.47
CA ARG A 232 -23.59 -5.90 4.79
C ARG A 232 -24.13 -4.63 5.42
N VAL A 233 -25.43 -4.55 5.73
CA VAL A 233 -26.00 -3.36 6.40
C VAL A 233 -25.28 -3.05 7.71
N ALA A 234 -25.00 -4.07 8.53
CA ALA A 234 -24.24 -3.88 9.77
C ALA A 234 -22.81 -3.39 9.49
N LYS A 235 -22.13 -3.98 8.51
CA LYS A 235 -20.79 -3.59 8.09
C LYS A 235 -20.72 -2.14 7.60
N GLU A 236 -21.60 -1.73 6.69
CA GLU A 236 -21.59 -0.38 6.12
C GLU A 236 -21.86 0.69 7.20
N LYS A 237 -22.69 0.39 8.21
CA LYS A 237 -22.88 1.29 9.37
C LYS A 237 -21.61 1.49 10.20
N GLU A 238 -20.81 0.45 10.41
CA GLU A 238 -19.53 0.59 11.10
C GLU A 238 -18.54 1.41 10.27
N VAL A 239 -18.52 1.20 8.95
CA VAL A 239 -17.70 2.01 8.02
C VAL A 239 -18.08 3.49 8.11
N GLN A 240 -19.39 3.80 8.11
CA GLN A 240 -19.88 5.17 8.25
C GLN A 240 -19.44 5.80 9.58
N ARG A 241 -19.59 5.08 10.70
CA ARG A 241 -19.17 5.55 12.02
C ARG A 241 -17.66 5.80 12.08
N ALA A 242 -16.85 4.88 11.58
CA ALA A 242 -15.40 5.01 11.54
C ALA A 242 -14.96 6.20 10.68
N ALA A 243 -15.56 6.37 9.50
CA ALA A 243 -15.27 7.50 8.62
C ALA A 243 -15.61 8.85 9.29
N LEU A 244 -16.78 8.98 9.93
CA LEU A 244 -17.15 10.19 10.67
C LEU A 244 -16.19 10.50 11.82
N GLN A 245 -15.75 9.49 12.57
CA GLN A 245 -14.78 9.66 13.66
C GLN A 245 -13.42 10.15 13.13
N GLN A 246 -12.94 9.55 12.04
CA GLN A 246 -11.65 9.92 11.42
C GLN A 246 -11.71 11.33 10.80
N MET A 247 -12.81 11.68 10.10
CA MET A 247 -13.04 13.04 9.63
C MET A 247 -13.11 14.04 10.80
N GLY A 248 -13.73 13.65 11.92
CA GLY A 248 -13.76 14.46 13.13
C GLY A 248 -12.38 14.70 13.73
N PHE A 249 -11.51 13.70 13.71
CA PHE A 249 -10.10 13.84 14.14
C PHE A 249 -9.32 14.82 13.25
N LEU A 250 -9.47 14.72 11.92
CA LEU A 250 -8.80 15.61 10.96
C LEU A 250 -9.31 17.05 11.00
N THR A 251 -10.57 17.26 11.38
CA THR A 251 -11.18 18.60 11.49
C THR A 251 -11.11 19.17 12.91
N GLY A 252 -10.71 18.37 13.90
CA GLY A 252 -10.73 18.75 15.32
C GLY A 252 -12.13 18.95 15.90
N ARG A 253 -13.17 18.38 15.25
CA ARG A 253 -14.58 18.61 15.59
C ARG A 253 -15.37 17.31 15.67
N ARG A 254 -16.49 17.32 16.39
CA ARG A 254 -17.46 16.22 16.37
C ARG A 254 -18.49 16.47 15.26
N LEU A 255 -18.48 15.62 14.25
CA LEU A 255 -19.32 15.76 13.06
C LEU A 255 -20.68 15.08 13.24
N ARG A 256 -21.74 15.73 12.73
CA ARG A 256 -23.11 15.18 12.70
C ARG A 256 -23.24 14.09 11.62
N ALA A 257 -24.01 13.03 11.87
CA ALA A 257 -24.34 12.08 10.81
C ALA A 257 -25.38 12.69 9.86
N GLN A 258 -25.10 12.71 8.55
CA GLN A 258 -26.01 13.24 7.54
C GLN A 258 -25.81 12.55 6.19
N SER A 259 -26.78 12.65 5.29
CA SER A 259 -26.59 12.27 3.88
C SER A 259 -25.71 13.31 3.21
N VAL A 260 -24.81 12.87 2.34
CA VAL A 260 -23.88 13.75 1.64
C VAL A 260 -24.02 13.63 0.12
N PRO A 261 -23.76 14.71 -0.63
CA PRO A 261 -23.76 14.65 -2.09
C PRO A 261 -22.45 14.09 -2.64
N ALA A 262 -22.48 13.63 -3.89
CA ALA A 262 -21.26 13.25 -4.61
C ALA A 262 -20.37 14.47 -4.90
N LEU A 263 -19.06 14.22 -5.00
CA LEU A 263 -18.06 15.21 -5.39
C LEU A 263 -17.52 14.84 -6.77
N ALA A 264 -17.15 15.84 -7.55
CA ALA A 264 -16.52 15.65 -8.84
C ALA A 264 -15.33 16.61 -9.02
N LEU A 265 -14.26 16.09 -9.60
CA LEU A 265 -13.13 16.91 -10.04
C LEU A 265 -13.45 17.49 -11.43
N PRO A 266 -13.42 18.83 -11.62
CA PRO A 266 -13.66 19.43 -12.93
C PRO A 266 -12.67 18.91 -13.98
N GLN A 267 -13.14 18.61 -15.19
CA GLN A 267 -12.27 18.10 -16.27
C GLN A 267 -11.20 19.11 -16.70
N THR A 268 -11.45 20.41 -16.49
CA THR A 268 -10.46 21.47 -16.70
C THR A 268 -9.20 21.27 -15.86
N CYS A 269 -9.32 20.69 -14.66
CA CYS A 269 -8.20 20.37 -13.78
C CYS A 269 -7.27 19.27 -14.31
N MET A 270 -7.69 18.55 -15.36
CA MET A 270 -6.90 17.50 -15.99
C MET A 270 -6.21 17.94 -17.28
N ASN A 271 -6.20 19.26 -17.56
CA ASN A 271 -5.46 19.81 -18.68
C ASN A 271 -3.94 19.62 -18.46
N PRO A 272 -3.20 19.03 -19.43
CA PRO A 272 -1.75 18.83 -19.31
C PRO A 272 -0.95 20.08 -18.93
N ALA A 273 -1.33 21.26 -19.45
CA ALA A 273 -0.65 22.51 -19.13
C ALA A 273 -0.87 22.91 -17.66
N MET A 274 -2.09 22.75 -17.14
CA MET A 274 -2.40 23.01 -15.73
C MET A 274 -1.72 22.01 -14.80
N LEU A 275 -1.65 20.74 -15.20
CA LEU A 275 -0.96 19.70 -14.42
C LEU A 275 0.54 19.97 -14.32
N GLN A 276 1.16 20.43 -15.41
CA GLN A 276 2.57 20.80 -15.40
C GLN A 276 2.86 22.04 -14.55
N ASP A 277 1.99 23.06 -14.62
CA ASP A 277 2.10 24.25 -13.77
C ASP A 277 1.92 23.92 -12.28
N ALA A 278 0.94 23.07 -11.96
CA ALA A 278 0.72 22.57 -10.61
C ALA A 278 1.91 21.75 -10.07
N LEU A 279 2.59 20.99 -10.94
CA LEU A 279 3.82 20.27 -10.59
C LEU A 279 4.97 21.24 -10.26
N ASN A 280 5.18 22.26 -11.10
CA ASN A 280 6.24 23.25 -10.93
C ASN A 280 6.05 24.10 -9.65
N THR A 281 4.80 24.27 -9.23
CA THR A 281 4.41 24.97 -8.01
C THR A 281 4.06 23.99 -6.88
N HIS A 282 4.42 22.71 -6.97
CA HIS A 282 4.09 21.76 -5.92
C HIS A 282 4.89 22.07 -4.64
N PRO A 283 4.28 22.16 -3.44
CA PRO A 283 4.99 22.63 -2.23
C PRO A 283 6.22 21.79 -1.86
N ALA A 284 6.21 20.48 -2.11
CA ALA A 284 7.39 19.63 -1.91
C ALA A 284 8.57 20.02 -2.81
N LEU A 285 8.29 20.40 -4.06
CA LEU A 285 9.31 20.86 -5.00
C LEU A 285 9.80 22.27 -4.63
N GLU A 286 8.90 23.15 -4.17
CA GLU A 286 9.26 24.48 -3.68
C GLU A 286 10.21 24.39 -2.48
N SER A 287 9.95 23.49 -1.52
CA SER A 287 10.84 23.29 -0.37
C SER A 287 12.25 22.85 -0.81
N ALA A 288 12.35 21.92 -1.77
CA ALA A 288 13.64 21.48 -2.31
C ALA A 288 14.36 22.63 -3.05
N ARG A 289 13.61 23.44 -3.79
CA ARG A 289 14.12 24.63 -4.48
C ARG A 289 14.70 25.66 -3.50
N TYR A 290 13.98 25.96 -2.42
CA TYR A 290 14.45 26.91 -1.40
C TYR A 290 15.73 26.45 -0.71
N ALA A 291 15.87 25.14 -0.43
CA ALA A 291 17.09 24.57 0.13
C ALA A 291 18.30 24.78 -0.81
N MET A 292 18.14 24.46 -2.10
CA MET A 292 19.17 24.63 -3.12
C MET A 292 19.54 26.11 -3.33
N GLU A 293 18.55 26.98 -3.55
CA GLU A 293 18.76 28.43 -3.73
C GLU A 293 19.39 29.07 -2.48
N GLY A 294 18.99 28.62 -1.29
CA GLY A 294 19.56 29.05 -0.02
C GLY A 294 21.06 28.81 0.08
N LEU A 295 21.52 27.60 -0.26
CA LEU A 295 22.92 27.24 -0.27
C LEU A 295 23.71 28.03 -1.32
N ARG A 296 23.11 28.28 -2.49
CA ARG A 296 23.71 29.13 -3.53
C ARG A 296 23.95 30.55 -3.06
N GLU A 297 23.00 31.15 -2.34
CA GLU A 297 23.17 32.49 -1.77
C GLU A 297 24.18 32.49 -0.62
N GLN A 298 24.21 31.46 0.24
CA GLN A 298 25.23 31.34 1.28
C GLN A 298 26.65 31.25 0.70
N ALA A 299 26.84 30.57 -0.44
CA ALA A 299 28.13 30.44 -1.12
C ALA A 299 28.71 31.79 -1.58
N ARG A 300 27.86 32.80 -1.83
CA ARG A 300 28.29 34.17 -2.20
C ARG A 300 29.01 34.90 -1.07
N HIS A 301 28.84 34.46 0.18
CA HIS A 301 29.39 35.09 1.37
C HIS A 301 30.53 34.26 1.96
N THR A 302 31.58 33.98 1.18
CA THR A 302 32.73 33.14 1.61
C THR A 302 34.10 33.80 1.38
N ARG A 303 34.11 35.09 0.97
CA ARG A 303 35.33 35.77 0.53
C ARG A 303 36.39 35.83 1.61
N TYR A 304 35.97 36.06 2.85
CA TYR A 304 36.79 36.18 4.06
C TYR A 304 36.65 34.97 4.99
N GLY A 305 36.26 33.81 4.46
CA GLY A 305 36.12 32.57 5.22
C GLY A 305 37.35 32.29 6.11
N GLY A 306 37.13 32.10 7.40
CA GLY A 306 38.17 31.87 8.40
C GLY A 306 38.79 33.13 9.01
N VAL A 307 38.65 34.31 8.41
CA VAL A 307 39.18 35.58 8.97
C VAL A 307 38.07 36.31 9.72
N THR A 308 38.28 36.60 10.99
CA THR A 308 37.32 37.37 11.80
C THR A 308 37.91 38.72 12.20
N GLY A 309 37.07 39.75 12.23
CA GLY A 309 37.47 41.09 12.66
C GLY A 309 36.38 41.81 13.42
N GLY A 310 36.78 42.68 14.36
CA GLY A 310 35.88 43.50 15.16
C GLY A 310 36.49 44.85 15.54
N VAL A 311 35.63 45.87 15.65
CA VAL A 311 35.95 47.16 16.26
C VAL A 311 35.15 47.26 17.55
N GLN A 312 35.81 47.58 18.66
CA GLN A 312 35.21 47.72 19.97
C GLN A 312 35.51 49.09 20.56
N LEU A 313 34.47 49.83 20.95
CA LEU A 313 34.59 51.03 21.77
C LEU A 313 34.14 50.68 23.19
N SER A 314 34.98 50.93 24.19
CA SER A 314 34.67 50.58 25.58
C SER A 314 35.11 51.65 26.57
N GLN A 315 34.34 51.77 27.64
CA GLN A 315 34.64 52.57 28.81
C GLN A 315 34.74 51.65 30.02
N SER A 316 35.81 51.79 30.78
CA SER A 316 36.07 50.99 31.97
C SER A 316 36.29 51.88 33.19
N LEU A 317 35.86 51.37 34.34
CA LEU A 317 36.01 51.97 35.65
C LEU A 317 36.70 50.93 36.53
N SER A 318 37.67 51.34 37.32
CA SER A 318 38.35 50.46 38.26
C SER A 318 38.58 51.15 39.60
N LYS A 319 38.56 50.37 40.67
CA LYS A 319 38.85 50.83 42.03
C LYS A 319 39.74 49.81 42.70
N ASP A 320 40.98 50.22 42.96
CA ASP A 320 41.88 49.47 43.83
C ASP A 320 41.45 49.73 45.29
N PHE A 321 41.28 48.68 46.08
CA PHE A 321 41.01 48.82 47.52
C PHE A 321 42.23 49.43 48.20
N GLY A 322 42.04 50.62 48.79
CA GLY A 322 43.13 51.44 49.34
C GLY A 322 43.78 52.41 48.33
N GLY A 323 43.32 52.48 47.08
CA GLY A 323 43.79 53.42 46.05
C GLY A 323 42.68 54.33 45.50
N SER A 324 43.01 55.23 44.57
CA SER A 324 42.03 56.11 43.89
C SER A 324 41.24 55.35 42.81
N PRO A 325 40.00 55.77 42.49
CA PRO A 325 39.29 55.26 41.32
C PRO A 325 40.02 55.64 40.03
N GLY A 326 40.01 54.74 39.05
CA GLY A 326 40.53 54.96 37.70
C GLY A 326 39.44 54.79 36.65
N HIS A 327 39.58 55.47 35.52
CA HIS A 327 38.75 55.28 34.34
C HIS A 327 39.62 55.15 33.09
N ALA A 328 39.16 54.41 32.09
CA ALA A 328 39.82 54.33 30.79
C ALA A 328 38.79 54.19 29.67
N THR A 329 39.02 54.92 28.57
CA THR A 329 38.29 54.77 27.31
C THR A 329 39.23 54.12 26.30
N ALA A 330 38.79 53.04 25.66
CA ALA A 330 39.60 52.29 24.71
C ALA A 330 38.83 52.03 23.42
N VAL A 331 39.51 52.21 22.29
CA VAL A 331 39.10 51.70 20.98
C VAL A 331 40.04 50.55 20.64
N ALA A 332 39.49 49.36 20.46
CA ALA A 332 40.24 48.16 20.07
C ALA A 332 39.79 47.71 18.68
N VAL A 333 40.76 47.39 17.81
CA VAL A 333 40.52 46.70 16.56
C VAL A 333 41.18 45.33 16.67
N ASP A 334 40.39 44.28 16.59
CA ASP A 334 40.87 42.90 16.62
C ASP A 334 40.69 42.25 15.24
N VAL A 335 41.71 41.51 14.82
CA VAL A 335 41.68 40.67 13.62
C VAL A 335 42.31 39.33 13.97
N SER A 336 41.56 38.24 13.76
CA SER A 336 42.03 36.88 13.98
C SER A 336 42.07 36.13 12.66
N ILE A 337 43.27 35.73 12.26
CA ILE A 337 43.56 35.01 11.02
C ILE A 337 44.19 33.65 11.40
N PRO A 338 43.54 32.52 11.09
CA PRO A 338 44.13 31.21 11.32
C PRO A 338 45.34 31.02 10.41
N LEU A 339 46.40 30.37 10.92
CA LEU A 339 47.63 30.14 10.14
C LEU A 339 47.36 29.40 8.82
N GLN A 340 46.31 28.56 8.77
CA GLN A 340 45.87 27.80 7.61
C GLN A 340 44.63 28.40 6.90
N TRP A 341 44.41 29.72 6.98
CA TRP A 341 43.18 30.38 6.49
C TRP A 341 42.81 30.07 5.04
N ARG A 342 43.80 29.91 4.14
CA ARG A 342 43.54 29.55 2.74
C ARG A 342 42.85 28.20 2.63
N SER A 343 43.39 27.18 3.30
CA SER A 343 42.80 25.84 3.32
C SER A 343 41.40 25.83 3.97
N GLN A 344 41.18 26.63 5.02
CA GLN A 344 39.89 26.73 5.67
C GLN A 344 38.85 27.42 4.76
N LYS A 345 39.25 28.47 4.06
CA LYS A 345 38.41 29.15 3.07
C LYS A 345 38.04 28.19 1.93
N ASP A 346 39.02 27.51 1.36
CA ASP A 346 38.80 26.58 0.25
C ASP A 346 37.91 25.41 0.69
N ALA A 347 38.13 24.88 1.90
CA ALA A 347 37.29 23.83 2.49
C ALA A 347 35.85 24.29 2.76
N MET A 348 35.66 25.55 3.21
CA MET A 348 34.31 26.11 3.40
C MET A 348 33.59 26.29 2.06
N ALA A 349 34.27 26.79 1.03
CA ALA A 349 33.71 26.92 -0.30
C ALA A 349 33.36 25.53 -0.89
N ALA A 350 34.26 24.56 -0.77
CA ALA A 350 34.04 23.19 -1.21
C ALA A 350 32.87 22.52 -0.45
N LYS A 351 32.74 22.76 0.85
CA LYS A 351 31.62 22.25 1.65
C LYS A 351 30.28 22.80 1.14
N LEU A 352 30.19 24.12 0.97
CA LEU A 352 28.94 24.76 0.51
C LEU A 352 28.60 24.34 -0.94
N GLN A 353 29.61 24.16 -1.79
CA GLN A 353 29.41 23.63 -3.13
C GLN A 353 28.90 22.18 -3.08
N GLY A 354 29.51 21.31 -2.28
CA GLY A 354 29.05 19.93 -2.13
C GLY A 354 27.64 19.82 -1.56
N GLN A 355 27.27 20.67 -0.61
CA GLN A 355 25.90 20.75 -0.10
C GLN A 355 24.92 21.27 -1.16
N TYR A 356 25.33 22.23 -1.99
CA TYR A 356 24.53 22.70 -3.12
C TYR A 356 24.32 21.58 -4.14
N ASP A 357 25.37 20.84 -4.50
CA ASP A 357 25.28 19.71 -5.44
C ASP A 357 24.35 18.62 -4.88
N GLU A 358 24.44 18.31 -3.58
CA GLU A 358 23.51 17.41 -2.89
C GLU A 358 22.05 17.91 -2.98
N ALA A 359 21.81 19.20 -2.68
CA ALA A 359 20.47 19.78 -2.74
C ALA A 359 19.92 19.85 -4.18
N ALA A 360 20.78 20.07 -5.17
CA ALA A 360 20.40 20.07 -6.58
C ALA A 360 19.98 18.67 -7.05
N GLU A 361 20.69 17.62 -6.62
CA GLU A 361 20.29 16.23 -6.86
C GLU A 361 18.97 15.89 -6.16
N GLN A 362 18.78 16.33 -4.90
CA GLN A 362 17.51 16.14 -4.18
C GLN A 362 16.34 16.85 -4.87
N TYR A 363 16.56 18.05 -5.42
CA TYR A 363 15.57 18.77 -6.22
C TYR A 363 15.21 17.99 -7.49
N ALA A 364 16.21 17.52 -8.25
CA ALA A 364 15.99 16.73 -9.47
C ALA A 364 15.24 15.41 -9.19
N GLN A 365 15.61 14.70 -8.11
CA GLN A 365 14.92 13.50 -7.66
C GLN A 365 13.46 13.78 -7.26
N THR A 366 13.23 14.87 -6.53
CA THR A 366 11.88 15.28 -6.11
C THR A 366 11.02 15.60 -7.32
N GLN A 367 11.57 16.33 -8.31
CA GLN A 367 10.88 16.64 -9.55
C GLN A 367 10.50 15.37 -10.33
N GLY A 368 11.47 14.48 -10.56
CA GLY A 368 11.24 13.22 -11.27
C GLY A 368 10.24 12.31 -10.57
N LYS A 369 10.31 12.24 -9.23
CA LYS A 369 9.35 11.48 -8.41
C LYS A 369 7.93 12.03 -8.55
N LEU A 370 7.74 13.34 -8.36
CA LEU A 370 6.42 13.96 -8.47
C LEU A 370 5.83 13.79 -9.86
N GLN A 371 6.66 13.89 -10.91
CA GLN A 371 6.22 13.69 -12.29
C GLN A 371 5.73 12.25 -12.53
N LEU A 372 6.48 11.26 -12.04
CA LEU A 372 6.11 9.85 -12.13
C LEU A 372 4.83 9.54 -11.34
N GLU A 373 4.72 10.06 -10.12
CA GLU A 373 3.54 9.86 -9.27
C GLU A 373 2.30 10.53 -9.88
N GLN A 374 2.40 11.76 -10.40
CA GLN A 374 1.30 12.44 -11.07
C GLN A 374 0.82 11.66 -12.31
N GLN A 375 1.74 11.15 -13.14
CA GLN A 375 1.39 10.32 -14.29
C GLN A 375 0.69 9.03 -13.87
N THR A 376 1.20 8.36 -12.83
CA THR A 376 0.63 7.12 -12.30
C THR A 376 -0.80 7.33 -11.81
N VAL A 377 -1.05 8.39 -11.04
CA VAL A 377 -2.38 8.70 -10.52
C VAL A 377 -3.34 9.11 -11.64
N LEU A 378 -2.87 9.84 -12.66
CA LEU A 378 -3.68 10.20 -13.82
C LEU A 378 -4.12 8.95 -14.60
N GLU A 379 -3.22 7.99 -14.82
CA GLU A 379 -3.58 6.74 -15.49
C GLU A 379 -4.51 5.87 -14.65
N GLN A 380 -4.28 5.78 -13.33
CA GLN A 380 -5.21 5.09 -12.43
C GLN A 380 -6.61 5.70 -12.47
N TYR A 381 -6.71 7.03 -12.50
CA TYR A 381 -7.99 7.72 -12.66
C TYR A 381 -8.66 7.36 -13.99
N ARG A 382 -7.93 7.38 -15.12
CA ARG A 382 -8.47 6.96 -16.43
C ARG A 382 -8.94 5.51 -16.45
N LEU A 383 -8.17 4.60 -15.85
CA LEU A 383 -8.54 3.19 -15.75
C LEU A 383 -9.81 3.01 -14.91
N SER A 384 -9.93 3.71 -13.78
CA SER A 384 -11.11 3.65 -12.92
C SER A 384 -12.39 4.12 -13.64
N GLN A 385 -12.28 5.13 -14.53
CA GLN A 385 -13.40 5.56 -15.36
C GLN A 385 -13.86 4.48 -16.35
N VAL A 386 -12.91 3.74 -16.94
CA VAL A 386 -13.23 2.62 -17.86
C VAL A 386 -13.87 1.47 -17.09
N GLU A 387 -13.35 1.14 -15.92
CA GLU A 387 -13.93 0.12 -15.05
C GLU A 387 -15.35 0.49 -14.63
N LEU A 388 -15.58 1.73 -14.20
CA LEU A 388 -16.91 2.20 -13.82
C LEU A 388 -17.93 2.00 -14.95
N LYS A 389 -17.57 2.37 -16.18
CA LYS A 389 -18.41 2.15 -17.37
C LYS A 389 -18.71 0.66 -17.59
N SER A 390 -17.72 -0.21 -17.44
CA SER A 390 -17.91 -1.66 -17.57
C SER A 390 -18.85 -2.21 -16.49
N ARG A 391 -18.70 -1.76 -15.23
CA ARG A 391 -19.55 -2.17 -14.11
C ARG A 391 -20.98 -1.65 -14.26
N ALA A 392 -21.16 -0.44 -14.80
CA ALA A 392 -22.46 0.11 -15.15
C ALA A 392 -23.19 -0.78 -16.17
N GLN A 393 -22.49 -1.23 -17.22
CA GLN A 393 -23.05 -2.15 -18.23
C GLN A 393 -23.45 -3.50 -17.62
N ARG A 394 -22.62 -4.08 -16.74
CA ARG A 394 -22.96 -5.33 -16.04
C ARG A 394 -24.19 -5.17 -15.13
N TYR A 395 -24.31 -4.05 -14.44
CA TYR A 395 -25.51 -3.76 -13.63
C TYR A 395 -26.77 -3.60 -14.51
N ALA A 396 -26.66 -2.95 -15.67
CA ALA A 396 -27.75 -2.87 -16.64
C ALA A 396 -28.16 -4.26 -17.14
N ALA A 397 -27.19 -5.12 -17.50
CA ALA A 397 -27.44 -6.49 -17.93
C ALA A 397 -28.09 -7.35 -16.83
N ALA A 398 -27.65 -7.22 -15.58
CA ALA A 398 -28.26 -7.93 -14.44
C ALA A 398 -29.70 -7.44 -14.16
N THR A 399 -29.95 -6.14 -14.35
CA THR A 399 -31.31 -5.58 -14.25
C THR A 399 -32.24 -6.16 -15.31
N GLU A 400 -31.76 -6.27 -16.55
CA GLU A 400 -32.54 -6.91 -17.63
C GLU A 400 -32.71 -8.41 -17.41
N GLY A 401 -31.68 -9.09 -16.89
CA GLY A 401 -31.74 -10.50 -16.50
C GLY A 401 -32.82 -10.77 -15.45
N LEU A 402 -32.96 -9.90 -14.45
CA LEU A 402 -34.05 -9.98 -13.47
C LEU A 402 -35.42 -9.81 -14.14
N ARG A 403 -35.58 -8.81 -15.01
CA ARG A 403 -36.84 -8.59 -15.74
C ARG A 403 -37.26 -9.84 -16.53
N VAL A 404 -36.32 -10.45 -17.26
CA VAL A 404 -36.57 -11.68 -18.02
C VAL A 404 -36.91 -12.85 -17.09
N ALA A 405 -36.20 -13.00 -15.97
CA ALA A 405 -36.47 -14.06 -15.01
C ALA A 405 -37.87 -13.92 -14.38
N GLN A 406 -38.29 -12.70 -14.04
CA GLN A 406 -39.62 -12.41 -13.53
C GLN A 406 -40.72 -12.74 -14.55
N LEU A 407 -40.52 -12.39 -15.83
CA LEU A 407 -41.48 -12.71 -16.90
C LEU A 407 -41.61 -14.21 -17.16
N ARG A 408 -40.54 -14.98 -16.97
CA ARG A 408 -40.55 -16.44 -17.16
C ARG A 408 -41.01 -17.20 -15.92
N ALA A 409 -41.05 -16.56 -14.75
CA ALA A 409 -41.37 -17.21 -13.49
C ALA A 409 -42.75 -17.91 -13.47
N PRO A 410 -43.82 -17.35 -14.06
CA PRO A 410 -45.13 -18.03 -14.13
C PRO A 410 -45.15 -19.22 -15.10
N SER A 411 -44.30 -19.21 -16.13
CA SER A 411 -44.29 -20.23 -17.21
C SER A 411 -43.40 -21.44 -16.90
N LEU A 412 -42.44 -21.30 -15.98
CA LEU A 412 -41.51 -22.37 -15.59
C LEU A 412 -41.97 -22.99 -14.26
N GLY A 413 -42.66 -24.12 -14.34
CA GLY A 413 -43.13 -24.87 -13.17
C GLY A 413 -41.98 -25.21 -12.21
N GLY A 414 -42.13 -24.85 -10.93
CA GLY A 414 -41.17 -25.16 -9.86
C GLY A 414 -39.90 -24.31 -9.83
N ASP A 415 -39.23 -24.14 -10.97
CA ASP A 415 -37.91 -23.50 -11.07
C ASP A 415 -37.97 -21.99 -11.33
N GLY A 416 -39.09 -21.46 -11.84
CA GLY A 416 -39.22 -20.05 -12.20
C GLY A 416 -38.99 -19.08 -11.04
N MET A 417 -39.54 -19.39 -9.85
CA MET A 417 -39.33 -18.59 -8.64
C MET A 417 -37.87 -18.59 -8.19
N VAL A 418 -37.19 -19.75 -8.23
CA VAL A 418 -35.79 -19.88 -7.83
C VAL A 418 -34.89 -19.03 -8.74
N GLN A 419 -35.14 -19.07 -10.05
CA GLN A 419 -34.40 -18.25 -11.01
C GLN A 419 -34.63 -16.75 -10.81
N ALA A 420 -35.86 -16.33 -10.47
CA ALA A 420 -36.15 -14.94 -10.15
C ALA A 420 -35.39 -14.45 -8.89
N ILE A 421 -35.34 -15.26 -7.83
CA ILE A 421 -34.57 -14.93 -6.60
C ILE A 421 -33.07 -14.83 -6.90
N LYS A 422 -32.52 -15.80 -7.65
CA LYS A 422 -31.11 -15.78 -8.06
C LYS A 422 -30.78 -14.56 -8.93
N ALA A 423 -31.67 -14.20 -9.85
CA ALA A 423 -31.49 -13.01 -10.69
C ALA A 423 -31.57 -11.71 -9.89
N ASP A 424 -32.45 -11.63 -8.88
CA ASP A 424 -32.56 -10.46 -8.01
C ASP A 424 -31.30 -10.29 -7.15
N ASN A 425 -30.81 -11.39 -6.56
CA ASN A 425 -29.53 -11.40 -5.86
C ASN A 425 -28.36 -11.00 -6.80
N GLY A 426 -28.34 -11.52 -8.03
CA GLY A 426 -27.34 -11.16 -9.04
C GLY A 426 -27.36 -9.67 -9.39
N ARG A 427 -28.54 -9.06 -9.48
CA ARG A 427 -28.70 -7.61 -9.66
C ARG A 427 -28.22 -6.82 -8.43
N TYR A 428 -28.55 -7.27 -7.22
CA TYR A 428 -28.08 -6.67 -5.98
C TYR A 428 -26.55 -6.67 -5.90
N GLU A 429 -25.90 -7.81 -6.14
CA GLU A 429 -24.44 -7.92 -6.15
C GLU A 429 -23.81 -7.06 -7.25
N ALA A 430 -24.42 -6.98 -8.43
CA ALA A 430 -23.97 -6.08 -9.49
C ALA A 430 -24.08 -4.59 -9.10
N ALA A 431 -25.12 -4.20 -8.36
CA ALA A 431 -25.28 -2.84 -7.84
C ALA A 431 -24.18 -2.50 -6.82
N VAL A 432 -23.89 -3.41 -5.89
CA VAL A 432 -22.81 -3.23 -4.91
C VAL A 432 -21.45 -3.07 -5.61
N ARG A 433 -21.17 -3.88 -6.63
CA ARG A 433 -19.94 -3.77 -7.44
C ARG A 433 -19.87 -2.47 -8.22
N TYR A 434 -21.00 -1.99 -8.74
CA TYR A 434 -21.05 -0.70 -9.43
C TYR A 434 -20.76 0.48 -8.48
N ILE A 435 -21.32 0.47 -7.26
CA ILE A 435 -21.00 1.48 -6.24
C ILE A 435 -19.53 1.39 -5.81
N SER A 436 -18.96 0.19 -5.74
CA SER A 436 -17.54 0.01 -5.37
C SER A 436 -16.60 0.57 -6.44
N ALA A 437 -16.90 0.37 -7.72
CA ALA A 437 -16.13 0.99 -8.80
C ALA A 437 -16.28 2.52 -8.84
N ALA A 438 -17.44 3.05 -8.42
CA ALA A 438 -17.62 4.50 -8.27
C ALA A 438 -16.80 5.07 -7.11
N GLU A 439 -16.65 4.30 -6.02
CA GLU A 439 -15.74 4.64 -4.93
C GLU A 439 -14.29 4.68 -5.41
N GLU A 440 -13.86 3.71 -6.23
CA GLU A 440 -12.51 3.68 -6.79
C GLU A 440 -12.24 4.89 -7.70
N GLU A 441 -13.19 5.27 -8.55
CA GLU A 441 -13.09 6.48 -9.38
C GLU A 441 -12.98 7.75 -8.52
N ASP A 442 -13.87 7.90 -7.54
CA ASP A 442 -13.87 9.07 -6.66
C ASP A 442 -12.58 9.15 -5.83
N LEU A 443 -12.07 8.02 -5.35
CA LEU A 443 -10.78 7.97 -4.62
C LEU A 443 -9.62 8.35 -5.54
N ALA A 444 -9.59 7.87 -6.78
CA ALA A 444 -8.58 8.29 -7.75
C ALA A 444 -8.70 9.80 -8.08
N ALA A 445 -9.91 10.36 -8.07
CA ALA A 445 -10.12 11.81 -8.20
C ALA A 445 -9.57 12.59 -7.00
N MET A 446 -9.72 12.07 -5.77
CA MET A 446 -9.10 12.67 -4.58
C MET A 446 -7.58 12.68 -4.68
N ASP A 447 -6.99 11.66 -5.31
CA ASP A 447 -5.54 11.53 -5.44
C ASP A 447 -4.99 12.52 -6.45
N MET A 448 -5.76 12.77 -7.52
CA MET A 448 -5.48 13.85 -8.45
C MET A 448 -5.55 15.23 -7.80
N LEU A 449 -6.39 15.43 -6.77
CA LEU A 449 -6.49 16.71 -6.07
C LEU A 449 -5.16 17.14 -5.44
N TYR A 450 -4.37 16.18 -4.94
CA TYR A 450 -3.05 16.46 -4.37
C TYR A 450 -2.07 17.06 -5.42
N TYR A 451 -2.22 16.67 -6.69
CA TYR A 451 -1.37 17.13 -7.79
C TYR A 451 -1.96 18.28 -8.63
N THR A 452 -3.12 18.82 -8.25
CA THR A 452 -3.83 19.87 -9.00
C THR A 452 -4.02 21.11 -8.13
N ARG A 453 -2.93 21.83 -7.87
CA ARG A 453 -2.94 23.07 -7.08
C ARG A 453 -3.93 24.08 -7.69
N GLY A 454 -4.81 24.65 -6.85
CA GLY A 454 -5.83 25.60 -7.27
C GLY A 454 -7.14 24.98 -7.78
N CYS A 455 -7.21 23.65 -7.87
CA CYS A 455 -8.46 22.95 -8.14
C CYS A 455 -9.24 22.66 -6.86
N SER A 456 -10.57 22.79 -6.97
CA SER A 456 -11.50 22.44 -5.91
C SER A 456 -12.52 21.45 -6.43
N LEU A 457 -12.82 20.43 -5.63
CA LEU A 457 -13.93 19.53 -5.91
C LEU A 457 -15.26 20.30 -5.88
N GLN A 458 -16.12 19.98 -6.82
CA GLN A 458 -17.45 20.55 -6.91
C GLN A 458 -18.49 19.53 -6.48
N VAL A 459 -19.53 20.01 -5.80
CA VAL A 459 -20.69 19.18 -5.46
C VAL A 459 -21.42 18.83 -6.75
N ARG A 460 -21.62 17.53 -6.99
CA ARG A 460 -22.40 17.01 -8.10
C ARG A 460 -23.82 16.71 -7.59
N SER A 461 -24.78 17.57 -7.94
CA SER A 461 -26.19 17.41 -7.57
C SER A 461 -26.83 16.18 -8.21
N ASP A 462 -26.34 15.81 -9.40
CA ASP A 462 -26.94 14.78 -10.25
C ASP A 462 -25.99 13.57 -10.28
N ASP A 463 -25.98 12.75 -9.22
CA ASP A 463 -25.22 11.49 -9.24
C ASP A 463 -26.01 10.44 -10.04
N PRO A 464 -25.60 10.08 -11.28
CA PRO A 464 -26.31 9.11 -12.10
C PRO A 464 -26.40 7.74 -11.42
N LEU A 465 -25.49 7.45 -10.48
CA LEU A 465 -25.53 6.25 -9.65
C LEU A 465 -26.72 6.25 -8.68
N GLN A 466 -27.01 7.40 -8.05
CA GLN A 466 -28.15 7.59 -7.16
C GLN A 466 -29.46 7.33 -7.92
N ALA A 467 -29.61 7.88 -9.14
CA ALA A 467 -30.78 7.65 -9.98
C ALA A 467 -30.86 6.19 -10.51
N ALA A 468 -29.76 5.63 -11.02
CA ALA A 468 -29.75 4.30 -11.63
C ALA A 468 -29.97 3.16 -10.62
N VAL A 469 -29.49 3.34 -9.38
CA VAL A 469 -29.48 2.28 -8.38
C VAL A 469 -30.59 2.45 -7.35
N LEU A 470 -30.91 3.68 -6.91
CA LEU A 470 -31.87 3.91 -5.82
C LEU A 470 -33.31 4.12 -6.31
N GLN A 471 -33.54 4.72 -7.48
CA GLN A 471 -34.91 4.85 -8.02
C GLN A 471 -35.46 3.51 -8.54
N ARG A 472 -34.61 2.68 -9.17
CA ARG A 472 -35.02 1.34 -9.68
C ARG A 472 -35.15 0.28 -8.58
N THR A 473 -34.64 0.51 -7.38
CA THR A 473 -34.85 -0.36 -6.22
C THR A 473 -36.14 -0.01 -5.48
N GLY A 474 -36.56 1.26 -5.50
CA GLY A 474 -37.89 1.68 -5.02
C GLY A 474 -39.06 1.21 -5.90
N ALA A 475 -38.91 1.21 -7.24
CA ALA A 475 -39.97 0.77 -8.16
C ALA A 475 -40.23 -0.75 -8.12
N ALA A 476 -39.24 -1.56 -7.73
CA ALA A 476 -39.40 -3.02 -7.61
C ALA A 476 -40.26 -3.43 -6.40
N ALA A 477 -40.35 -2.60 -5.36
CA ALA A 477 -41.26 -2.81 -4.24
C ALA A 477 -42.75 -2.64 -4.63
N SER A 478 -43.04 -1.93 -5.73
CA SER A 478 -44.40 -1.69 -6.22
C SER A 478 -44.82 -2.63 -7.37
N ALA A 479 -43.88 -3.33 -8.00
CA ALA A 479 -44.14 -4.16 -9.18
C ALA A 479 -44.44 -5.65 -8.87
N VAL A 480 -44.58 -6.02 -7.60
CA VAL A 480 -45.05 -7.37 -7.18
C VAL A 480 -46.55 -7.35 -6.81
N GLY A 481 -47.25 -6.28 -7.19
CA GLY A 481 -48.72 -6.20 -7.21
C GLY A 481 -49.24 -6.50 -8.61
N ALA A 482 -50.33 -7.26 -8.66
CA ALA A 482 -51.01 -7.80 -9.84
C ALA A 482 -51.18 -6.84 -11.04
N ASP A 483 -51.16 -7.46 -12.22
CA ASP A 483 -51.66 -7.03 -13.53
C ASP A 483 -51.07 -5.78 -14.22
N GLY A 484 -50.52 -6.05 -15.41
CA GLY A 484 -50.36 -5.07 -16.49
C GLY A 484 -48.93 -4.60 -16.70
N LEU A 485 -48.31 -5.02 -17.81
CA LEU A 485 -48.12 -4.13 -18.97
C LEU A 485 -47.45 -4.87 -20.13
N VAL A 486 -48.17 -4.81 -21.24
CA VAL A 486 -47.84 -5.26 -22.59
C VAL A 486 -46.89 -4.25 -23.26
N ALA A 487 -46.13 -4.76 -24.24
CA ALA A 487 -45.37 -4.06 -25.27
C ALA A 487 -43.96 -3.55 -24.91
N VAL A 488 -42.93 -4.21 -25.45
CA VAL A 488 -42.20 -3.79 -26.67
C VAL A 488 -40.88 -4.58 -26.70
N ALA A 489 -40.72 -5.44 -27.71
CA ALA A 489 -39.49 -5.68 -28.49
C ALA A 489 -39.57 -7.09 -29.14
N GLN A 490 -40.27 -7.14 -30.28
CA GLN A 490 -40.05 -8.14 -31.30
C GLN A 490 -38.69 -7.92 -31.98
N GLN A 491 -38.17 -9.02 -32.56
CA GLN A 491 -36.88 -9.18 -33.26
C GLN A 491 -35.72 -9.39 -32.27
N THR A 492 -35.18 -10.60 -32.10
CA THR A 492 -34.77 -11.55 -33.15
C THR A 492 -34.83 -12.97 -32.59
N ARG A 493 -35.60 -13.86 -33.24
CA ARG A 493 -35.37 -15.31 -33.14
C ARG A 493 -34.26 -15.65 -34.13
N LEU A 494 -33.37 -16.57 -33.74
CA LEU A 494 -33.09 -17.78 -34.51
C LEU A 494 -32.20 -18.74 -33.70
N SER A 495 -32.72 -19.96 -33.56
CA SER A 495 -32.03 -21.25 -33.54
C SER A 495 -31.48 -21.81 -32.22
N GLU A 496 -32.32 -22.64 -31.61
CA GLU A 496 -32.06 -24.01 -31.10
C GLU A 496 -30.91 -24.72 -31.88
N GLU A 497 -30.09 -25.61 -31.33
CA GLU A 497 -30.39 -26.80 -30.53
C GLU A 497 -29.05 -27.46 -30.11
N ALA A 498 -28.94 -28.06 -28.91
CA ALA A 498 -28.14 -29.27 -28.64
C ALA A 498 -28.23 -29.72 -27.17
N GLY A 499 -29.13 -30.68 -26.92
CA GLY A 499 -28.85 -31.96 -26.25
C GLY A 499 -27.95 -32.04 -25.01
N VAL A 500 -28.60 -32.04 -23.84
CA VAL A 500 -28.48 -32.99 -22.70
C VAL A 500 -27.08 -33.39 -22.17
N ALA A 501 -26.81 -33.07 -20.90
CA ALA A 501 -26.61 -34.07 -19.82
C ALA A 501 -26.36 -33.46 -18.42
N LYS A 502 -27.32 -33.64 -17.50
CA LYS A 502 -27.13 -33.90 -16.05
C LYS A 502 -27.70 -35.31 -15.84
N PRO A 503 -27.25 -36.19 -14.91
CA PRO A 503 -26.67 -35.83 -13.61
C PRO A 503 -25.50 -36.71 -13.11
N ALA A 504 -24.77 -36.23 -12.10
CA ALA A 504 -24.05 -37.08 -11.14
C ALA A 504 -23.77 -36.30 -9.84
N ALA A 505 -24.83 -36.04 -9.06
CA ALA A 505 -24.70 -35.59 -7.68
C ALA A 505 -24.72 -36.81 -6.76
N ALA A 506 -23.56 -37.44 -6.56
CA ALA A 506 -23.23 -38.36 -5.47
C ALA A 506 -21.78 -38.90 -5.63
N ALA A 507 -20.74 -38.08 -5.43
CA ALA A 507 -19.36 -38.59 -5.29
C ALA A 507 -18.31 -37.63 -4.69
N ALA A 508 -18.51 -36.30 -4.65
CA ALA A 508 -17.39 -35.39 -4.46
C ALA A 508 -17.03 -35.14 -2.96
N ALA A 509 -16.41 -36.13 -2.32
CA ALA A 509 -15.49 -35.91 -1.20
C ALA A 509 -14.01 -36.13 -1.60
N ALA A 510 -13.76 -36.64 -2.82
CA ALA A 510 -12.44 -36.92 -3.35
C ALA A 510 -12.03 -35.89 -4.41
N ALA A 511 -10.76 -35.49 -4.40
CA ALA A 511 -10.12 -34.75 -5.46
C ALA A 511 -9.95 -35.64 -6.71
N PRO A 512 -9.97 -35.06 -7.93
CA PRO A 512 -9.73 -35.84 -9.13
C PRO A 512 -8.34 -36.48 -9.12
N ALA A 513 -8.20 -37.63 -9.78
CA ALA A 513 -6.89 -38.28 -9.94
C ALA A 513 -5.91 -37.31 -10.62
N GLY A 514 -4.68 -37.28 -10.12
CA GLY A 514 -3.65 -36.34 -10.58
C GLY A 514 -3.65 -34.99 -9.86
N THR A 515 -4.51 -34.78 -8.86
CA THR A 515 -4.54 -33.51 -8.11
C THR A 515 -3.24 -33.27 -7.34
N GLY A 516 -2.66 -32.09 -7.53
CA GLY A 516 -1.55 -31.56 -6.75
C GLY A 516 -1.93 -30.34 -5.92
N TRP A 517 -1.15 -30.06 -4.87
CA TRP A 517 -1.36 -28.90 -3.99
C TRP A 517 -0.09 -28.09 -3.83
N TYR A 518 -0.18 -26.77 -4.03
CA TYR A 518 0.88 -25.84 -3.61
C TYR A 518 0.75 -25.59 -2.12
N ALA A 519 1.81 -25.91 -1.40
CA ALA A 519 1.96 -25.66 0.02
C ALA A 519 3.10 -24.66 0.22
N TRP A 520 2.74 -23.38 0.29
CA TRP A 520 3.70 -22.29 0.42
C TRP A 520 4.45 -22.33 1.75
N LYS A 521 3.88 -22.96 2.79
CA LYS A 521 4.49 -23.08 4.13
C LYS A 521 5.11 -24.46 4.36
N GLY A 522 6.05 -24.87 3.49
CA GLY A 522 6.68 -26.20 3.51
C GLY A 522 7.31 -26.59 4.86
N TRP A 523 7.89 -25.64 5.59
CA TRP A 523 8.49 -25.93 6.90
C TRP A 523 7.50 -26.51 7.91
N GLN A 524 6.21 -26.12 7.86
CA GLN A 524 5.20 -26.66 8.77
C GLN A 524 4.88 -28.13 8.48
N TRP A 525 5.09 -28.60 7.24
CA TRP A 525 4.92 -30.00 6.86
C TRP A 525 6.07 -30.86 7.34
N VAL A 526 7.29 -30.31 7.32
CA VAL A 526 8.48 -30.95 7.91
C VAL A 526 8.33 -31.08 9.43
N GLN A 527 7.79 -30.05 10.10
CA GLN A 527 7.54 -30.08 11.54
C GLN A 527 6.37 -30.98 11.94
N GLN A 528 5.36 -31.14 11.07
CA GLN A 528 4.17 -31.94 11.34
C GLN A 528 3.83 -32.86 10.16
N PRO A 529 4.60 -33.95 9.94
CA PRO A 529 4.38 -34.86 8.81
C PRO A 529 2.97 -35.50 8.76
N ALA A 530 2.29 -35.61 9.90
CA ALA A 530 0.92 -36.14 9.98
C ALA A 530 -0.14 -35.27 9.29
N ARG A 531 0.17 -34.01 8.94
CA ARG A 531 -0.75 -33.14 8.18
C ARG A 531 -1.12 -33.71 6.82
N ILE A 532 -0.33 -34.63 6.29
CA ILE A 532 -0.60 -35.31 5.02
C ILE A 532 -1.91 -36.09 5.02
N ASP A 533 -2.38 -36.49 6.20
CA ASP A 533 -3.64 -37.21 6.38
C ASP A 533 -4.87 -36.29 6.16
N GLN A 534 -4.67 -34.97 6.20
CA GLN A 534 -5.71 -33.96 5.95
C GLN A 534 -5.95 -33.73 4.45
N LEU A 535 -5.01 -34.14 3.57
CA LEU A 535 -5.16 -33.95 2.14
C LEU A 535 -6.34 -34.78 1.60
N PRO A 536 -7.19 -34.20 0.72
CA PRO A 536 -8.32 -34.90 0.13
C PRO A 536 -7.92 -36.23 -0.49
N GLN A 537 -8.82 -37.24 -0.40
CA GLN A 537 -8.62 -38.50 -1.11
C GLN A 537 -8.50 -38.24 -2.62
N GLY A 538 -7.62 -38.97 -3.32
CA GLY A 538 -7.33 -38.73 -4.74
C GLY A 538 -6.20 -37.73 -5.01
N THR A 539 -5.70 -37.02 -3.99
CA THR A 539 -4.44 -36.26 -4.08
C THR A 539 -3.28 -37.18 -4.44
N GLN A 540 -2.46 -36.79 -5.41
CA GLN A 540 -1.30 -37.55 -5.88
C GLN A 540 0.02 -36.78 -5.76
N ARG A 541 -0.03 -35.45 -5.56
CA ARG A 541 1.16 -34.60 -5.50
C ARG A 541 1.04 -33.57 -4.39
N LEU A 542 2.15 -33.29 -3.70
CA LEU A 542 2.27 -32.19 -2.77
C LEU A 542 3.54 -31.41 -3.11
N LEU A 543 3.37 -30.17 -3.52
CA LEU A 543 4.44 -29.27 -3.92
C LEU A 543 4.72 -28.31 -2.79
N VAL A 544 5.84 -28.52 -2.09
CA VAL A 544 6.20 -27.73 -0.91
C VAL A 544 7.21 -26.66 -1.26
N SER A 545 6.99 -25.45 -0.74
CA SER A 545 7.92 -24.33 -0.87
C SER A 545 8.62 -24.03 0.45
N PHE A 546 9.87 -23.59 0.36
CA PHE A 546 10.74 -23.27 1.49
C PHE A 546 11.47 -21.96 1.20
N THR A 547 11.75 -21.19 2.26
CA THR A 547 12.68 -20.06 2.15
C THR A 547 14.12 -20.56 2.00
N GLU A 548 15.03 -19.68 1.59
CA GLU A 548 16.45 -20.06 1.47
C GLU A 548 17.02 -20.56 2.80
N GLU A 549 16.73 -19.88 3.91
CA GLU A 549 17.20 -20.28 5.25
C GLU A 549 16.66 -21.66 5.65
N GLN A 550 15.41 -21.97 5.26
CA GLN A 550 14.80 -23.27 5.53
C GLN A 550 15.47 -24.39 4.71
N LEU A 551 15.81 -24.13 3.44
CA LEU A 551 16.55 -25.09 2.60
C LEU A 551 17.97 -25.31 3.12
N GLN A 552 18.65 -24.24 3.56
CA GLN A 552 19.95 -24.34 4.21
C GLN A 552 19.86 -25.16 5.50
N ARG A 553 18.81 -24.95 6.29
CA ARG A 553 18.57 -25.73 7.52
C ARG A 553 18.27 -27.19 7.22
N LEU A 554 17.46 -27.51 6.21
CA LEU A 554 17.23 -28.90 5.78
C LEU A 554 18.52 -29.62 5.38
N ALA A 555 19.50 -28.89 4.85
CA ALA A 555 20.80 -29.45 4.47
C ALA A 555 21.77 -29.59 5.66
N ALA A 556 21.62 -28.78 6.71
CA ALA A 556 22.59 -28.71 7.82
C ALA A 556 22.12 -29.37 9.14
N ASP A 557 20.80 -29.45 9.37
CA ASP A 557 20.19 -29.91 10.61
C ASP A 557 19.60 -31.33 10.43
N GLU A 558 20.16 -32.30 11.15
CA GLU A 558 19.75 -33.71 11.07
C GLU A 558 18.28 -33.91 11.44
N GLN A 559 17.78 -33.18 12.43
CA GLN A 559 16.38 -33.31 12.87
C GLN A 559 15.43 -32.77 11.78
N ALA A 560 15.81 -31.68 11.13
CA ALA A 560 15.06 -31.12 10.01
C ALA A 560 15.02 -32.09 8.81
N ARG A 561 16.16 -32.72 8.51
CA ARG A 561 16.28 -33.74 7.46
C ARG A 561 15.41 -34.97 7.76
N GLN A 562 15.44 -35.46 8.99
CA GLN A 562 14.57 -36.56 9.43
C GLN A 562 13.08 -36.21 9.31
N GLY A 563 12.69 -34.98 9.65
CA GLY A 563 11.31 -34.51 9.46
C GLY A 563 10.87 -34.55 8.00
N LEU A 564 11.75 -34.16 7.07
CA LEU A 564 11.49 -34.21 5.63
C LEU A 564 11.40 -35.65 5.12
N GLU A 565 12.26 -36.55 5.60
CA GLU A 565 12.21 -37.98 5.27
C GLU A 565 10.93 -38.65 5.77
N GLN A 566 10.48 -38.32 6.99
CA GLN A 566 9.21 -38.80 7.54
C GLN A 566 8.02 -38.29 6.73
N LEU A 567 8.03 -37.01 6.34
CA LEU A 567 7.01 -36.45 5.44
C LEU A 567 6.98 -37.21 4.11
N ALA A 568 8.14 -37.44 3.48
CA ALA A 568 8.23 -38.17 2.23
C ALA A 568 7.82 -39.65 2.36
N GLN A 569 8.10 -40.30 3.49
CA GLN A 569 7.66 -41.66 3.76
C GLN A 569 6.14 -41.74 3.90
N ARG A 570 5.52 -40.86 4.68
CA ARG A 570 4.05 -40.81 4.81
C ARG A 570 3.38 -40.44 3.49
N ALA A 571 3.99 -39.55 2.71
CA ALA A 571 3.50 -39.21 1.37
C ALA A 571 3.45 -40.44 0.47
N ARG A 572 4.54 -41.22 0.43
CA ARG A 572 4.61 -42.47 -0.33
C ARG A 572 3.58 -43.50 0.13
N GLN A 573 3.33 -43.64 1.42
CA GLN A 573 2.28 -44.52 1.95
C GLN A 573 0.88 -44.14 1.45
N ARG A 574 0.63 -42.84 1.23
CA ARG A 574 -0.61 -42.32 0.67
C ARG A 574 -0.63 -42.24 -0.87
N GLY A 575 0.42 -42.70 -1.55
CA GLY A 575 0.55 -42.60 -3.01
C GLY A 575 0.76 -41.16 -3.50
N ILE A 576 1.24 -40.27 -2.63
CA ILE A 576 1.50 -38.85 -2.91
C ILE A 576 2.98 -38.66 -3.18
N ARG A 577 3.32 -38.05 -4.32
CA ARG A 577 4.68 -37.61 -4.63
C ARG A 577 4.95 -36.26 -3.98
N LEU A 578 6.04 -36.18 -3.21
CA LEU A 578 6.54 -34.92 -2.66
C LEU A 578 7.42 -34.23 -3.70
N GLU A 579 7.16 -32.97 -4.00
CA GLU A 579 7.85 -32.18 -5.02
C GLU A 579 8.26 -30.82 -4.42
N LEU A 580 9.33 -30.23 -4.95
CA LEU A 580 9.87 -28.96 -4.47
C LEU A 580 9.38 -27.81 -5.36
N LEU A 581 8.78 -26.77 -4.78
CA LEU A 581 8.31 -25.56 -5.48
C LEU A 581 9.20 -24.37 -5.15
N LEU A 582 9.78 -23.75 -6.18
CA LEU A 582 10.67 -22.59 -6.07
C LEU A 582 10.22 -21.49 -7.04
N GLY A 583 10.11 -20.24 -6.55
CA GLY A 583 9.62 -19.11 -7.35
C GLY A 583 10.35 -17.81 -7.03
N GLU A 584 11.58 -17.65 -7.55
CA GLU A 584 12.34 -16.41 -7.50
C GLU A 584 12.45 -15.82 -8.92
N PRO A 585 11.74 -14.70 -9.22
CA PRO A 585 11.62 -14.17 -10.58
C PRO A 585 12.96 -13.87 -11.24
N THR A 586 13.95 -13.41 -10.45
CA THR A 586 15.25 -12.99 -10.98
C THR A 586 16.10 -14.16 -11.48
N TRP A 587 15.74 -15.41 -11.22
CA TRP A 587 16.46 -16.59 -11.75
C TRP A 587 16.36 -16.75 -13.25
N VAL A 588 15.36 -16.13 -13.89
CA VAL A 588 15.31 -15.99 -15.35
C VAL A 588 16.52 -15.21 -15.85
N LEU A 589 17.00 -14.22 -15.09
CA LEU A 589 18.08 -13.32 -15.51
C LEU A 589 19.46 -13.98 -15.34
N PRO A 590 20.44 -13.66 -16.21
CA PRO A 590 21.80 -14.21 -16.11
C PRO A 590 22.46 -14.03 -14.74
N LYS A 591 22.20 -12.90 -14.06
CA LYS A 591 22.76 -12.62 -12.72
C LYS A 591 22.15 -13.51 -11.63
N GLY A 592 20.88 -13.88 -11.73
CA GLY A 592 20.18 -14.69 -10.72
C GLY A 592 20.37 -16.20 -10.92
N ARG A 593 20.67 -16.64 -12.15
CA ARG A 593 20.80 -18.05 -12.53
C ARG A 593 21.80 -18.85 -11.68
N GLY A 594 22.94 -18.24 -11.32
CA GLY A 594 23.96 -18.92 -10.50
C GLY A 594 23.43 -19.35 -9.13
N ASN A 595 22.58 -18.55 -8.50
CA ASN A 595 21.99 -18.86 -7.20
C ASN A 595 21.00 -20.03 -7.30
N MET A 596 20.19 -20.06 -8.36
CA MET A 596 19.28 -21.18 -8.65
C MET A 596 20.06 -22.49 -8.78
N LEU A 597 21.14 -22.51 -9.57
CA LEU A 597 21.94 -23.72 -9.79
C LEU A 597 22.60 -24.21 -8.50
N ALA A 598 23.17 -23.30 -7.71
CA ALA A 598 23.73 -23.65 -6.41
C ALA A 598 22.68 -24.23 -5.46
N LEU A 599 21.44 -23.75 -5.53
CA LEU A 599 20.33 -24.30 -4.74
C LEU A 599 19.91 -25.69 -5.22
N LEU A 600 19.74 -25.87 -6.54
CA LEU A 600 19.42 -27.16 -7.14
C LEU A 600 20.45 -28.21 -6.71
N GLN A 601 21.73 -27.86 -6.70
CA GLN A 601 22.80 -28.76 -6.26
C GLN A 601 22.66 -29.22 -4.80
N LYS A 602 22.13 -28.39 -3.91
CA LYS A 602 21.94 -28.73 -2.49
C LYS A 602 20.73 -29.66 -2.28
N VAL A 603 19.67 -29.49 -3.06
CA VAL A 603 18.40 -30.21 -2.86
C VAL A 603 18.31 -31.55 -3.58
N GLN A 604 19.25 -31.87 -4.48
CA GLN A 604 19.24 -33.13 -5.27
C GLN A 604 19.25 -34.41 -4.42
N SER A 605 19.79 -34.32 -3.20
CA SER A 605 19.90 -35.44 -2.26
C SER A 605 18.66 -35.60 -1.37
N MET A 606 17.75 -34.62 -1.40
CA MET A 606 16.53 -34.61 -0.61
C MET A 606 15.44 -35.47 -1.29
N PRO A 607 14.44 -36.00 -0.55
CA PRO A 607 13.48 -36.97 -1.06
C PRO A 607 12.34 -36.34 -1.90
N PHE A 608 12.70 -35.42 -2.81
CA PHE A 608 11.78 -34.82 -3.78
C PHE A 608 11.76 -35.62 -5.08
N GLY A 609 10.60 -35.70 -5.72
CA GLY A 609 10.42 -36.39 -7.00
C GLY A 609 10.55 -35.50 -8.25
N MET A 610 10.47 -34.18 -8.08
CA MET A 610 10.52 -33.16 -9.14
C MET A 610 10.82 -31.79 -8.54
N VAL A 611 11.44 -30.89 -9.31
CA VAL A 611 11.57 -29.47 -8.98
C VAL A 611 10.69 -28.65 -9.93
N HIS A 612 9.81 -27.85 -9.34
CA HIS A 612 8.94 -26.89 -10.01
C HIS A 612 9.54 -25.50 -9.92
N LEU A 613 9.86 -24.93 -11.06
CA LEU A 613 10.29 -23.54 -11.18
C LEU A 613 9.08 -22.69 -11.61
N ASP A 614 8.62 -21.85 -10.69
CA ASP A 614 7.56 -20.88 -10.93
C ASP A 614 8.18 -19.56 -11.40
N LEU A 615 8.13 -19.33 -12.71
CA LEU A 615 8.80 -18.21 -13.37
C LEU A 615 7.80 -17.54 -14.32
N GLU A 616 7.41 -16.31 -14.02
CA GLU A 616 6.47 -15.55 -14.86
C GLU A 616 7.12 -14.28 -15.42
N ARG A 617 6.76 -13.95 -16.66
CA ARG A 617 7.18 -12.70 -17.31
C ARG A 617 6.74 -11.47 -16.51
N SER A 618 5.50 -11.47 -16.02
CA SER A 618 4.88 -10.36 -15.29
C SER A 618 5.58 -10.02 -13.96
N GLN A 619 6.33 -10.96 -13.38
CA GLN A 619 7.05 -10.75 -12.12
C GLN A 619 8.38 -10.00 -12.30
N LEU A 620 8.85 -9.81 -13.54
CA LEU A 620 10.02 -8.99 -13.85
C LEU A 620 9.63 -7.53 -14.11
N PRO A 621 10.53 -6.56 -13.84
CA PRO A 621 10.37 -5.18 -14.32
C PRO A 621 10.17 -5.12 -15.84
N GLU A 622 9.33 -4.22 -16.33
CA GLU A 622 8.90 -4.14 -17.74
C GLU A 622 10.07 -4.18 -18.73
N VAL A 623 11.15 -3.43 -18.45
CA VAL A 623 12.37 -3.39 -19.27
C VAL A 623 13.06 -4.74 -19.45
N GLN A 624 12.88 -5.68 -18.52
CA GLN A 624 13.46 -7.03 -18.54
C GLN A 624 12.49 -8.09 -19.08
N GLN A 625 11.21 -7.77 -19.27
CA GLN A 625 10.20 -8.72 -19.75
C GLN A 625 10.39 -9.09 -21.23
N LYS A 626 10.95 -8.17 -22.04
CA LYS A 626 11.13 -8.37 -23.48
C LYS A 626 11.97 -9.61 -23.82
N ASP A 627 13.01 -9.87 -23.05
CA ASP A 627 13.94 -10.98 -23.27
C ASP A 627 13.60 -12.22 -22.44
N TRP A 628 12.45 -12.23 -21.75
CA TRP A 628 12.05 -13.29 -20.81
C TRP A 628 12.05 -14.67 -21.47
N GLY A 629 11.45 -14.82 -22.66
CA GLY A 629 11.34 -16.12 -23.34
C GLY A 629 12.69 -16.77 -23.66
N ARG A 630 13.70 -15.97 -24.04
CA ARG A 630 15.06 -16.47 -24.25
C ARG A 630 15.73 -16.80 -22.91
N ASN A 631 15.65 -15.87 -21.97
CA ASN A 631 16.33 -15.97 -20.68
C ASN A 631 15.81 -17.14 -19.82
N VAL A 632 14.51 -17.44 -19.90
CA VAL A 632 13.90 -18.56 -19.19
C VAL A 632 14.34 -19.89 -19.79
N LEU A 633 14.45 -19.99 -21.12
CA LEU A 633 14.95 -21.19 -21.79
C LEU A 633 16.41 -21.48 -21.43
N ASP A 634 17.27 -20.46 -21.45
CA ASP A 634 18.67 -20.59 -21.04
C ASP A 634 18.78 -21.09 -19.59
N SER A 635 17.97 -20.53 -18.69
CA SER A 635 17.97 -20.91 -17.28
C SER A 635 17.43 -22.32 -17.05
N LEU A 636 16.38 -22.73 -17.76
CA LEU A 636 15.82 -24.08 -17.69
C LEU A 636 16.78 -25.13 -18.26
N GLN A 637 17.46 -24.83 -19.37
CA GLN A 637 18.46 -25.72 -19.95
C GLN A 637 19.62 -25.98 -18.98
N GLU A 638 20.11 -24.94 -18.30
CA GLU A 638 21.14 -25.10 -17.27
C GLU A 638 20.62 -25.84 -16.03
N ALA A 639 19.37 -25.56 -15.61
CA ALA A 639 18.75 -26.27 -14.48
C ALA A 639 18.62 -27.77 -14.77
N VAL A 640 18.15 -28.15 -15.96
CA VAL A 640 18.03 -29.54 -16.39
C VAL A 640 19.40 -30.22 -16.48
N ALA A 641 20.42 -29.52 -17.00
CA ALA A 641 21.76 -30.08 -17.12
C ALA A 641 22.41 -30.37 -15.76
N GLN A 642 22.07 -29.61 -14.71
CA GLN A 642 22.69 -29.74 -13.38
C GLN A 642 21.82 -30.48 -12.35
N SER A 643 20.52 -30.63 -12.59
CA SER A 643 19.59 -31.30 -11.68
C SER A 643 19.50 -32.80 -11.97
N ARG A 644 19.65 -33.64 -10.93
CA ARG A 644 19.27 -35.06 -11.00
C ARG A 644 17.76 -35.28 -10.96
N LEU A 645 17.01 -34.28 -10.48
CA LEU A 645 15.56 -34.31 -10.41
C LEU A 645 14.96 -33.78 -11.71
N PRO A 646 13.85 -34.36 -12.21
CA PRO A 646 13.05 -33.77 -13.26
C PRO A 646 12.72 -32.30 -12.95
N VAL A 647 12.80 -31.44 -13.97
CA VAL A 647 12.46 -30.02 -13.86
C VAL A 647 11.16 -29.75 -14.61
N SER A 648 10.26 -29.01 -13.96
CA SER A 648 9.03 -28.50 -14.56
C SER A 648 9.00 -26.97 -14.52
N LEU A 649 8.28 -26.38 -15.48
CA LEU A 649 8.04 -24.95 -15.56
C LEU A 649 6.59 -24.65 -15.22
N THR A 650 6.38 -23.83 -14.19
CA THR A 650 5.09 -23.17 -13.93
C THR A 650 5.19 -21.74 -14.43
N THR A 651 4.22 -21.31 -15.25
CA THR A 651 4.21 -19.95 -15.81
C THR A 651 2.81 -19.58 -16.29
N HIS A 652 2.59 -18.32 -16.64
CA HIS A 652 1.30 -17.88 -17.15
C HIS A 652 0.97 -18.55 -18.51
N HIS A 653 -0.27 -19.00 -18.69
CA HIS A 653 -0.67 -19.78 -19.88
C HIS A 653 -0.44 -19.07 -21.23
N ARG A 654 -0.38 -17.72 -21.24
CA ARG A 654 -0.12 -16.94 -22.47
C ARG A 654 1.29 -17.13 -22.99
N GLU A 655 2.27 -17.35 -22.10
CA GLU A 655 3.66 -17.59 -22.46
C GLU A 655 3.80 -18.87 -23.31
N LEU A 656 2.99 -19.88 -23.00
CA LEU A 656 2.99 -21.17 -23.70
C LEU A 656 2.32 -21.12 -25.08
N ARG A 657 1.70 -20.00 -25.44
CA ARG A 657 1.11 -19.79 -26.77
C ARG A 657 2.12 -19.32 -27.80
N GLU A 658 3.31 -18.90 -27.37
CA GLU A 658 4.34 -18.45 -28.29
C GLU A 658 4.75 -19.58 -29.25
N PRO A 659 4.73 -19.35 -30.58
CA PRO A 659 5.08 -20.36 -31.56
C PRO A 659 6.47 -20.96 -31.31
N GLY A 660 6.56 -22.28 -31.25
CA GLY A 660 7.84 -22.97 -31.05
C GLY A 660 8.33 -23.06 -29.60
N PHE A 661 7.69 -22.35 -28.65
CA PHE A 661 8.17 -22.28 -27.26
C PHE A 661 8.06 -23.64 -26.55
N LEU A 662 6.94 -24.36 -26.71
CA LEU A 662 6.77 -25.71 -26.14
C LEU A 662 7.80 -26.71 -26.69
N GLN A 663 8.14 -26.61 -27.98
CA GLN A 663 9.19 -27.43 -28.59
C GLN A 663 10.57 -27.07 -28.04
N ALA A 664 10.83 -25.79 -27.78
CA ALA A 664 12.07 -25.33 -27.16
C ALA A 664 12.20 -25.83 -25.71
N LEU A 665 11.11 -25.81 -24.93
CA LEU A 665 11.08 -26.37 -23.58
C LEU A 665 11.36 -27.88 -23.57
N GLN A 666 10.74 -28.63 -24.50
CA GLN A 666 11.01 -30.06 -24.65
C GLN A 666 12.48 -30.32 -25.01
N LYS A 667 13.06 -29.54 -25.93
CA LYS A 667 14.47 -29.64 -26.31
C LYS A 667 15.42 -29.28 -25.16
N ALA A 668 15.04 -28.33 -24.32
CA ALA A 668 15.76 -27.98 -23.09
C ALA A 668 15.68 -29.09 -22.02
N GLY A 669 14.84 -30.11 -22.24
CA GLY A 669 14.69 -31.29 -21.37
C GLY A 669 13.72 -31.10 -20.20
N VAL A 670 12.91 -30.03 -20.23
CA VAL A 670 11.79 -29.84 -19.29
C VAL A 670 10.83 -31.01 -19.39
N LYS A 671 10.38 -31.54 -18.25
CA LYS A 671 9.53 -32.75 -18.20
C LYS A 671 8.04 -32.47 -18.13
N GLU A 672 7.67 -31.36 -17.50
CA GLU A 672 6.27 -30.95 -17.37
C GLU A 672 6.16 -29.43 -17.49
N VAL A 673 5.07 -28.96 -18.11
CA VAL A 673 4.64 -27.56 -18.05
C VAL A 673 3.34 -27.44 -17.29
N VAL A 674 3.25 -26.39 -16.47
CA VAL A 674 2.09 -26.09 -15.63
C VAL A 674 1.60 -24.67 -15.93
N PRO A 675 0.78 -24.46 -16.98
CA PRO A 675 0.10 -23.19 -17.20
C PRO A 675 -0.76 -22.78 -15.99
N MET A 676 -0.52 -21.57 -15.50
CA MET A 676 -1.38 -20.89 -14.55
C MET A 676 -2.56 -20.24 -15.26
N ILE A 677 -3.76 -20.63 -14.85
CA ILE A 677 -5.01 -20.09 -15.37
C ILE A 677 -5.82 -19.53 -14.20
N TYR A 678 -5.80 -18.20 -14.10
CA TYR A 678 -6.64 -17.43 -13.20
C TYR A 678 -8.07 -17.36 -13.76
N SER A 679 -8.86 -18.42 -13.52
CA SER A 679 -10.27 -18.44 -13.85
C SER A 679 -11.06 -19.41 -12.96
N ALA A 680 -12.09 -18.89 -12.30
CA ALA A 680 -13.08 -19.68 -11.58
C ALA A 680 -14.15 -20.31 -12.50
N ASN A 681 -14.06 -20.07 -13.82
CA ASN A 681 -14.93 -20.70 -14.82
C ASN A 681 -14.22 -21.92 -15.45
N ALA A 682 -14.84 -23.10 -15.30
CA ALA A 682 -14.27 -24.36 -15.78
C ALA A 682 -14.11 -24.38 -17.31
N GLN A 683 -15.09 -23.83 -18.04
CA GLN A 683 -15.04 -23.80 -19.50
C GLN A 683 -13.94 -22.85 -20.00
N SER A 684 -13.76 -21.70 -19.36
CA SER A 684 -12.67 -20.76 -19.68
C SER A 684 -11.30 -21.42 -19.48
N THR A 685 -11.13 -22.18 -18.39
CA THR A 685 -9.91 -22.94 -18.12
C THR A 685 -9.66 -23.99 -19.19
N VAL A 686 -10.67 -24.80 -19.52
CA VAL A 686 -10.57 -25.83 -20.56
C VAL A 686 -10.25 -25.21 -21.92
N ASN A 687 -10.91 -24.10 -22.27
CA ASN A 687 -10.68 -23.40 -23.53
C ASN A 687 -9.26 -22.83 -23.60
N ALA A 688 -8.74 -22.27 -22.51
CA ALA A 688 -7.38 -21.72 -22.47
C ALA A 688 -6.32 -22.79 -22.75
N ILE A 689 -6.52 -24.01 -22.24
CA ILE A 689 -5.64 -25.16 -22.49
C ILE A 689 -5.81 -25.71 -23.90
N LYS A 690 -7.04 -25.86 -24.39
CA LYS A 690 -7.28 -26.34 -25.77
C LYS A 690 -6.75 -25.39 -26.84
N GLN A 691 -6.51 -24.13 -26.50
CA GLN A 691 -5.89 -23.13 -27.37
C GLN A 691 -4.35 -23.18 -27.36
N LEU A 692 -3.72 -23.99 -26.51
CA LEU A 692 -2.27 -24.16 -26.54
C LEU A 692 -1.87 -24.97 -27.79
N PRO A 693 -0.66 -24.73 -28.34
CA PRO A 693 -0.11 -25.60 -29.36
C PRO A 693 -0.04 -27.06 -28.87
N PRO A 694 -0.14 -28.06 -29.78
CA PRO A 694 -0.05 -29.47 -29.39
C PRO A 694 1.21 -29.77 -28.58
N MET A 695 1.05 -30.47 -27.46
CA MET A 695 2.17 -30.83 -26.59
C MET A 695 3.14 -31.75 -27.34
N PRO A 696 4.44 -31.41 -27.40
CA PRO A 696 5.46 -32.30 -27.95
C PRO A 696 5.50 -33.63 -27.20
N GLN A 697 5.86 -34.71 -27.90
CA GLN A 697 6.01 -36.01 -27.26
C GLN A 697 7.07 -35.96 -26.15
N GLY A 698 6.72 -36.47 -24.97
CA GLY A 698 7.60 -36.50 -23.80
C GLY A 698 7.58 -35.24 -22.93
N LEU A 699 6.72 -34.26 -23.24
CA LEU A 699 6.40 -33.13 -22.36
C LEU A 699 5.01 -33.32 -21.76
N ASP A 700 4.96 -33.45 -20.43
CA ASP A 700 3.70 -33.58 -19.69
C ASP A 700 3.04 -32.20 -19.44
N LEU A 701 1.73 -32.21 -19.21
CA LEU A 701 0.92 -31.02 -18.96
C LEU A 701 0.13 -31.19 -17.66
N ALA A 702 0.27 -30.27 -16.72
CA ALA A 702 -0.70 -30.07 -15.65
C ALA A 702 -1.30 -28.67 -15.73
N VAL A 703 -2.40 -28.41 -15.03
CA VAL A 703 -3.03 -27.09 -15.06
C VAL A 703 -3.10 -26.55 -13.66
N ALA A 704 -2.54 -25.37 -13.42
CA ALA A 704 -2.68 -24.75 -12.13
C ALA A 704 -3.91 -23.83 -12.08
N GLN A 705 -4.75 -24.03 -11.06
CA GLN A 705 -5.93 -23.23 -10.79
C GLN A 705 -5.89 -22.62 -9.38
N SER A 706 -6.32 -21.36 -9.29
CA SER A 706 -6.29 -20.63 -8.03
C SER A 706 -7.54 -20.88 -7.16
N ILE A 707 -7.30 -20.93 -5.86
CA ILE A 707 -8.24 -20.85 -4.74
C ILE A 707 -7.73 -19.82 -3.72
N GLU A 708 -6.90 -18.87 -4.16
CA GLU A 708 -6.34 -17.84 -3.28
C GLU A 708 -7.41 -16.83 -2.85
N LYS A 709 -7.41 -16.46 -1.57
CA LYS A 709 -8.47 -15.61 -1.01
C LYS A 709 -8.41 -14.15 -1.46
N GLU A 710 -7.21 -13.70 -1.82
CA GLU A 710 -6.94 -12.31 -2.22
C GLU A 710 -7.36 -12.05 -3.68
N LEU A 711 -7.52 -13.11 -4.48
CA LEU A 711 -7.94 -12.99 -5.88
C LEU A 711 -9.46 -12.79 -6.01
N PRO A 712 -9.92 -12.10 -7.07
CA PRO A 712 -11.34 -11.94 -7.38
C PRO A 712 -12.07 -13.28 -7.57
N SER A 713 -13.40 -13.26 -7.36
CA SER A 713 -14.28 -14.43 -7.51
C SER A 713 -14.28 -15.06 -8.91
N GLU A 714 -13.85 -14.30 -9.91
CA GLU A 714 -13.76 -14.70 -11.30
C GLU A 714 -12.45 -15.45 -11.61
N GLU A 715 -11.44 -15.31 -10.75
CA GLU A 715 -10.08 -15.83 -10.93
C GLU A 715 -9.70 -16.90 -9.91
N SER A 716 -10.40 -16.92 -8.76
CA SER A 716 -10.18 -17.86 -7.67
C SER A 716 -11.47 -18.56 -7.23
N LEU A 717 -11.32 -19.84 -6.89
CA LEU A 717 -12.38 -20.69 -6.36
C LEU A 717 -12.60 -20.52 -4.84
N PHE A 718 -11.90 -19.59 -4.17
CA PHE A 718 -11.96 -19.45 -2.71
C PHE A 718 -13.39 -19.25 -2.20
N ARG A 719 -14.15 -18.38 -2.87
CA ARG A 719 -15.50 -17.97 -2.42
C ARG A 719 -16.59 -19.02 -2.67
N ILE A 720 -16.36 -19.98 -3.56
CA ILE A 720 -17.34 -21.05 -3.82
C ILE A 720 -17.22 -22.20 -2.79
N GLY A 721 -16.13 -22.22 -2.01
CA GLY A 721 -15.92 -23.20 -0.94
C GLY A 721 -15.30 -24.53 -1.41
N ARG A 722 -14.80 -25.29 -0.44
CA ARG A 722 -13.98 -26.50 -0.64
C ARG A 722 -14.69 -27.59 -1.43
N ARG A 723 -15.93 -27.94 -1.05
CA ARG A 723 -16.70 -28.99 -1.76
C ARG A 723 -16.99 -28.61 -3.21
N GLN A 724 -17.39 -27.36 -3.47
CA GLN A 724 -17.68 -26.92 -4.84
C GLN A 724 -16.41 -26.79 -5.67
N ALA A 725 -15.29 -26.38 -5.07
CA ALA A 725 -13.99 -26.37 -5.73
C ALA A 725 -13.55 -27.78 -6.16
N LEU A 726 -13.76 -28.81 -5.33
CA LEU A 726 -13.49 -30.21 -5.71
C LEU A 726 -14.33 -30.64 -6.93
N VAL A 727 -15.62 -30.30 -6.95
CA VAL A 727 -16.50 -30.57 -8.11
C VAL A 727 -16.01 -29.83 -9.36
N HIS A 728 -15.58 -28.58 -9.21
CA HIS A 728 -15.02 -27.78 -10.29
C HIS A 728 -13.79 -28.46 -10.91
N TRP A 729 -12.82 -28.85 -10.08
CA TRP A 729 -11.60 -29.52 -10.55
C TRP A 729 -11.89 -30.87 -11.19
N GLN A 730 -12.87 -31.61 -10.68
CA GLN A 730 -13.29 -32.86 -11.30
C GLN A 730 -13.86 -32.62 -12.70
N GLY A 731 -14.66 -31.56 -12.89
CA GLY A 731 -15.15 -31.14 -14.20
C GLY A 731 -14.02 -30.76 -15.17
N VAL A 732 -13.06 -29.95 -14.71
CA VAL A 732 -11.88 -29.55 -15.51
C VAL A 732 -11.03 -30.76 -15.90
N ALA A 733 -10.69 -31.62 -14.93
CA ALA A 733 -9.89 -32.81 -15.18
C ALA A 733 -10.57 -33.78 -16.17
N GLN A 734 -11.88 -33.99 -16.03
CA GLN A 734 -12.66 -34.83 -16.94
C GLN A 734 -12.68 -34.25 -18.36
N ALA A 735 -12.83 -32.94 -18.51
CA ALA A 735 -12.86 -32.26 -19.81
C ALA A 735 -11.49 -32.24 -20.51
N LEU A 736 -10.39 -32.32 -19.75
CA LEU A 736 -9.02 -32.31 -20.26
C LEU A 736 -8.39 -33.71 -20.39
N ARG A 737 -9.07 -34.78 -19.96
CA ARG A 737 -8.55 -36.16 -20.01
C ARG A 737 -8.07 -36.62 -21.39
N THR A 738 -8.62 -36.05 -22.47
CA THR A 738 -8.28 -36.39 -23.85
C THR A 738 -7.15 -35.55 -24.42
N VAL A 739 -6.67 -34.54 -23.68
CA VAL A 739 -5.53 -33.72 -24.09
C VAL A 739 -4.25 -34.54 -23.90
N PRO A 740 -3.44 -34.75 -24.95
CA PRO A 740 -2.20 -35.51 -24.84
C PRO A 740 -1.27 -34.96 -23.77
N GLY A 741 -0.73 -35.85 -22.93
CA GLY A 741 0.20 -35.47 -21.86
C GLY A 741 -0.45 -34.89 -20.60
N PHE A 742 -1.78 -34.74 -20.54
CA PHE A 742 -2.45 -34.19 -19.34
C PHE A 742 -2.30 -35.11 -18.12
N LYS A 743 -1.78 -34.56 -17.01
CA LYS A 743 -1.49 -35.27 -15.75
C LYS A 743 -2.36 -34.86 -14.56
N GLY A 744 -3.12 -33.77 -14.66
CA GLY A 744 -4.05 -33.37 -13.61
C GLY A 744 -4.10 -31.87 -13.36
N VAL A 745 -4.77 -31.50 -12.27
CA VAL A 745 -4.95 -30.11 -11.81
C VAL A 745 -4.09 -29.88 -10.58
N VAL A 746 -3.40 -28.75 -10.53
CA VAL A 746 -2.61 -28.33 -9.38
C VAL A 746 -3.27 -27.11 -8.75
N VAL A 747 -3.50 -27.14 -7.44
CA VAL A 747 -4.27 -26.12 -6.73
C VAL A 747 -3.35 -25.14 -6.03
N GLN A 748 -3.57 -23.84 -6.26
CA GLN A 748 -2.87 -22.74 -5.59
C GLN A 748 -3.86 -22.03 -4.67
N SER A 749 -3.90 -22.18 -3.35
CA SER A 749 -2.96 -22.71 -2.35
C SER A 749 -3.67 -23.68 -1.39
N TRP A 750 -2.94 -24.65 -0.83
CA TRP A 750 -3.45 -25.54 0.22
C TRP A 750 -3.91 -24.78 1.47
N GLU A 751 -3.12 -23.79 1.90
CA GLU A 751 -3.45 -22.96 3.05
C GLU A 751 -4.79 -22.25 2.86
N ASP A 752 -4.98 -21.63 1.70
CA ASP A 752 -6.23 -20.93 1.38
C ASP A 752 -7.39 -21.91 1.11
N TYR A 753 -7.13 -23.10 0.56
CA TYR A 753 -8.14 -24.16 0.49
C TYR A 753 -8.68 -24.50 1.87
N MET A 754 -7.81 -24.64 2.87
CA MET A 754 -8.23 -24.98 4.23
C MET A 754 -8.99 -23.84 4.94
N GLU A 755 -8.78 -22.59 4.53
CA GLU A 755 -9.52 -21.41 5.01
C GLU A 755 -10.87 -21.22 4.28
N ALA A 756 -11.03 -21.79 3.07
CA ALA A 756 -12.26 -21.71 2.31
C ALA A 756 -13.44 -22.44 3.01
N GLN A 757 -14.65 -21.92 2.81
CA GLN A 757 -15.85 -22.48 3.45
C GLN A 757 -16.03 -23.98 3.10
N PRO A 758 -16.44 -24.85 4.05
CA PRO A 758 -16.56 -26.30 3.86
C PRO A 758 -17.46 -26.78 2.70
#